data_AF-A0A6J0V343-F1
#
_entry.id   AF-A0A6J0V343-F1
#
_cell.length_a   1.000
_cell.length_b   1.000
_cell.length_c   1.000
_cell.angle_alpha   90.00
_cell.angle_beta   90.00
_cell.angle_gamma   90.00
#
_symmetry.space_group_name_H-M   'P 1'
#
loop_
_entity.id
_entity.type
_entity.pdbx_description
1 polymer ?
#
loop_
_entity_poly.entity_id
_entity_poly.type
_entity_poly.pdbx_seq_one_letter_code
_entity_poly.pdbx_strand_id
1 'polypeptide(L)'
;MEAAESKFTALRDELMASLFRNPTEQNPESVQGMVELALPFEQKYREIDAKDLIRDNAQGEILKDLRTVSVALNILEKYGRNLLTPLKPRFWRMVKFNNPVFRDTVDTIKGGRDVLRLYGYSEEQGDGLCFPEHLLEPDIARVASVTVDIMLLRAELNLLLSILKDLRTVSVALNILEKYGRNLLTPLKPRFWRMVKFNNPVFRDTVDTIKGGRDVLRLYGYSEEQGDGLCFPEHLLEPDIARVASVTVDIMLLRAELNLLLSDAHPNPLMFQELIKGYDSLQASLLTDACPVQEHTPQLPVNTLSQSGYLPPDACLLCGLETPSFHCAACAQSLCLDCDRLFHKHPSRTHHQRVPLKDHAWRSPPPPPPAPPPSSLSIVASDATSLPPMEPLTAPWSSLSAPRPPWSCANCRTTNDARYVLCVACDRPRGCRMPPSTSSEEDPGSWGQTVRGRWSCQSCTFENEAATVLCAMCERPRLAGKPGMGDAKPLIAWGPETGQQEEESSGWQCEHCTYWNKIRGRVCEMCNRTTQRGGPAPALLPPKPEKEEEDRQRKSLTSEVKGDPKDGNKTSLVSQEEAERRRQEKLREDGQKMVAMIREAEAFGVAPEMVAAALRYSGAELPLAWLNSELPCVLEGMAELATQRGEQEPGGGLGVITRKEVQAAWVESQGDVDEAVARCLATRRNKIQELKALGFEERGPVLEALYQNNGELWRALVPLQRRVLEPFHQQLWEEKEPPIDVHCPDRQALLRRLLASLSLPSWGRAELVVSLMLEQPADGGWELADIVEAVKASPSRDFIKRLLNWECAVCSLALPRNKMQSLTSCECTICPECFALHFTIAVKEKHITDLVCPACSEPEISDEKELLSYFSTLDVQLRSCLDRETYDLFHKKLTEHELMRDPKFQWCTHVSKLLGAAFLPGGKGAQPRKCSGSCA
;
A
#
# COMPACT_ATOMS: atom_id res chain seq x y z
N MET A 1 43.80 -7.35 1.77
CA MET A 1 43.87 -5.93 2.15
C MET A 1 45.16 -5.32 1.61
N GLU A 2 46.34 -5.65 2.16
CA GLU A 2 47.64 -5.12 1.71
C GLU A 2 47.88 -5.16 0.19
N ALA A 3 47.55 -6.28 -0.48
CA ALA A 3 47.66 -6.38 -1.94
C ALA A 3 46.75 -5.41 -2.72
N ALA A 4 45.58 -5.06 -2.17
CA ALA A 4 44.67 -4.08 -2.77
C ALA A 4 45.18 -2.64 -2.53
N GLU A 5 45.74 -2.35 -1.36
CA GLU A 5 46.33 -1.06 -1.00
C GLU A 5 47.62 -0.78 -1.81
N SER A 6 48.45 -1.80 -2.03
CA SER A 6 49.62 -1.75 -2.91
C SER A 6 49.20 -1.48 -4.36
N LYS A 7 48.19 -2.21 -4.88
CA LYS A 7 47.65 -1.97 -6.23
C LYS A 7 47.03 -0.57 -6.37
N PHE A 8 46.30 -0.10 -5.36
CA PHE A 8 45.73 1.25 -5.34
C PHE A 8 46.81 2.33 -5.40
N THR A 9 47.87 2.17 -4.61
CA THR A 9 49.00 3.11 -4.60
C THR A 9 49.71 3.14 -5.95
N ALA A 10 49.96 1.99 -6.58
CA ALA A 10 50.54 1.93 -7.92
C ALA A 10 49.69 2.64 -9.00
N LEU A 11 48.37 2.44 -8.99
CA LEU A 11 47.44 3.13 -9.91
C LEU A 11 47.36 4.64 -9.64
N ARG A 12 47.40 5.06 -8.36
CA ARG A 12 47.45 6.47 -7.97
C ARG A 12 48.74 7.13 -8.49
N ASP A 13 49.88 6.48 -8.31
CA ASP A 13 51.18 7.00 -8.73
C ASP A 13 51.29 7.08 -10.26
N GLU A 14 50.76 6.10 -10.99
CA GLU A 14 50.62 6.13 -12.45
C GLU A 14 49.78 7.34 -12.90
N LEU A 15 48.62 7.56 -12.26
CA LEU A 15 47.71 8.65 -12.60
C LEU A 15 48.33 10.02 -12.32
N MET A 16 49.01 10.19 -11.18
CA MET A 16 49.80 11.40 -10.89
C MET A 16 50.92 11.60 -11.91
N ALA A 17 51.66 10.55 -12.27
CA ALA A 17 52.71 10.62 -13.28
C ALA A 17 52.16 11.02 -14.66
N SER A 18 50.95 10.59 -15.03
CA SER A 18 50.29 11.04 -16.26
C SER A 18 49.83 12.49 -16.18
N LEU A 19 49.27 12.94 -15.06
CA LEU A 19 48.92 14.35 -14.87
C LEU A 19 50.15 15.28 -14.98
N PHE A 20 51.34 14.85 -14.54
CA PHE A 20 52.58 15.61 -14.76
C PHE A 20 53.03 15.62 -16.22
N ARG A 21 52.83 14.54 -16.99
CA ARG A 21 53.16 14.47 -18.42
C ARG A 21 52.18 15.29 -19.28
N ASN A 22 50.90 15.13 -19.03
CA ASN A 22 49.82 15.75 -19.77
C ASN A 22 48.60 16.00 -18.86
N PRO A 23 48.46 17.22 -18.32
CA PRO A 23 47.31 17.62 -17.48
C PRO A 23 45.94 17.51 -18.16
N THR A 24 45.86 17.28 -19.48
CA THR A 24 44.58 17.12 -20.20
C THR A 24 44.14 15.65 -20.35
N GLU A 25 45.00 14.70 -20.00
CA GLU A 25 44.77 13.26 -20.15
C GLU A 25 43.82 12.71 -19.08
N GLN A 26 42.86 11.87 -19.49
CA GLN A 26 41.77 11.42 -18.59
C GLN A 26 42.05 10.10 -17.86
N ASN A 27 42.84 9.20 -18.47
CA ASN A 27 43.22 7.89 -17.91
C ASN A 27 42.06 7.11 -17.25
N PRO A 28 40.99 6.80 -18.01
CA PRO A 28 39.82 6.13 -17.45
C PRO A 28 40.14 4.76 -16.85
N GLU A 29 41.12 4.03 -17.39
CA GLU A 29 41.51 2.69 -16.91
C GLU A 29 42.10 2.74 -15.49
N SER A 30 43.08 3.62 -15.22
CA SER A 30 43.66 3.76 -13.88
C SER A 30 42.63 4.24 -12.86
N VAL A 31 41.76 5.19 -13.24
CA VAL A 31 40.66 5.69 -12.38
C VAL A 31 39.66 4.58 -12.08
N GLN A 32 39.19 3.84 -13.09
CA GLN A 32 38.26 2.73 -12.93
C GLN A 32 38.85 1.62 -12.05
N GLY A 33 40.12 1.26 -12.27
CA GLY A 33 40.83 0.30 -11.44
C GLY A 33 41.02 0.74 -9.98
N MET A 34 41.00 2.04 -9.69
CA MET A 34 40.99 2.58 -8.32
C MET A 34 39.58 2.56 -7.69
N VAL A 35 38.52 2.79 -8.48
CA VAL A 35 37.12 2.68 -8.04
C VAL A 35 36.79 1.25 -7.62
N GLU A 36 37.15 0.26 -8.45
CA GLU A 36 36.86 -1.17 -8.26
C GLU A 36 37.54 -1.80 -7.02
N LEU A 37 38.57 -1.17 -6.46
CA LEU A 37 39.26 -1.69 -5.28
C LEU A 37 38.42 -1.46 -4.02
N ALA A 38 38.07 -2.56 -3.35
CA ALA A 38 37.37 -2.56 -2.07
C ALA A 38 38.30 -2.12 -0.92
N LEU A 39 38.52 -0.82 -0.81
CA LEU A 39 39.27 -0.16 0.26
C LEU A 39 38.35 0.81 1.03
N PRO A 40 38.57 1.01 2.35
CA PRO A 40 37.91 2.05 3.13
C PRO A 40 38.09 3.45 2.54
N PHE A 41 37.11 4.30 2.84
CA PHE A 41 37.03 5.66 2.31
C PHE A 41 38.24 6.50 2.71
N GLU A 42 38.68 6.35 3.96
CA GLU A 42 39.85 6.98 4.58
C GLU A 42 41.20 6.50 3.99
N GLN A 43 41.22 5.39 3.23
CA GLN A 43 42.41 4.91 2.50
C GLN A 43 42.42 5.36 1.03
N LYS A 44 41.23 5.59 0.44
CA LYS A 44 41.05 6.06 -0.93
C LYS A 44 41.33 7.56 -1.08
N TYR A 45 40.78 8.37 -0.18
CA TYR A 45 40.90 9.83 -0.21
C TYR A 45 41.94 10.26 0.82
N ARG A 46 43.06 10.83 0.33
CA ARG A 46 44.22 11.21 1.16
C ARG A 46 44.30 12.71 1.40
N GLU A 47 43.66 13.51 0.56
CA GLU A 47 43.78 14.97 0.53
C GLU A 47 42.46 15.69 0.79
N ILE A 48 41.35 15.14 0.29
CA ILE A 48 40.02 15.72 0.45
C ILE A 48 39.21 14.95 1.50
N ASP A 49 38.46 15.67 2.33
CA ASP A 49 37.43 15.05 3.16
C ASP A 49 36.18 14.77 2.32
N ALA A 50 36.26 13.75 1.48
CA ALA A 50 35.16 13.38 0.59
C ALA A 50 33.91 12.88 1.34
N LYS A 51 34.03 12.53 2.63
CA LYS A 51 32.95 11.94 3.45
C LYS A 51 32.05 13.06 3.94
N ASP A 52 32.66 14.08 4.52
CA ASP A 52 31.97 15.27 4.97
C ASP A 52 31.50 16.11 3.77
N LEU A 53 32.26 16.12 2.66
CA LEU A 53 31.84 16.74 1.40
C LEU A 53 30.55 16.12 0.81
N ILE A 54 30.36 14.79 0.90
CA ILE A 54 29.08 14.17 0.50
C ILE A 54 27.99 14.49 1.53
N ARG A 55 28.26 14.25 2.82
CA ARG A 55 27.27 14.38 3.90
C ARG A 55 26.68 15.77 4.00
N ASP A 56 27.51 16.80 3.97
CA ASP A 56 27.09 18.18 4.23
C ASP A 56 26.29 18.79 3.05
N ASN A 57 26.30 18.11 1.90
CA ASN A 57 25.58 18.45 0.68
C ASN A 57 24.36 17.53 0.39
N ALA A 58 24.08 16.54 1.24
CA ALA A 58 22.85 15.75 1.16
C ALA A 58 21.68 16.54 1.77
N GLN A 59 20.76 17.03 0.92
CA GLN A 59 19.62 17.87 1.29
C GLN A 59 18.27 17.14 1.20
N GLY A 60 18.27 15.89 0.71
CA GLY A 60 17.12 14.97 0.72
C GLY A 60 16.73 14.47 -0.68
N GLU A 61 17.23 15.09 -1.73
CA GLU A 61 17.05 14.63 -3.11
C GLU A 61 18.35 13.97 -3.62
N ILE A 62 18.69 12.80 -3.08
CA ILE A 62 19.98 12.09 -3.32
C ILE A 62 20.50 12.20 -4.77
N LEU A 63 19.64 11.94 -5.76
CA LEU A 63 20.04 11.99 -7.18
C LEU A 63 20.33 13.40 -7.74
N LYS A 64 19.78 14.46 -7.15
CA LYS A 64 20.06 15.86 -7.48
C LYS A 64 21.26 16.36 -6.69
N ASP A 65 21.34 16.00 -5.41
CA ASP A 65 22.43 16.35 -4.51
C ASP A 65 23.76 15.82 -5.05
N LEU A 66 23.83 14.51 -5.34
CA LEU A 66 25.02 13.86 -5.90
C LEU A 66 25.37 14.34 -7.31
N ARG A 67 24.37 14.74 -8.13
CA ARG A 67 24.64 15.40 -9.43
C ARG A 67 25.26 16.78 -9.24
N THR A 68 24.78 17.55 -8.26
CA THR A 68 25.31 18.88 -7.93
C THR A 68 26.77 18.76 -7.48
N VAL A 69 27.08 17.81 -6.60
CA VAL A 69 28.47 17.50 -6.20
C VAL A 69 29.31 17.04 -7.40
N SER A 70 28.84 16.11 -8.25
CA SER A 70 29.60 15.66 -9.43
C SER A 70 29.89 16.81 -10.43
N VAL A 71 28.94 17.74 -10.61
CA VAL A 71 29.15 18.96 -11.43
C VAL A 71 30.19 19.89 -10.80
N ALA A 72 30.15 20.10 -9.49
CA ALA A 72 31.14 20.90 -8.76
C ALA A 72 32.55 20.29 -8.88
N LEU A 73 32.69 18.98 -8.66
CA LEU A 73 33.94 18.24 -8.80
C LEU A 73 34.51 18.33 -10.22
N ASN A 74 33.67 18.30 -11.26
CA ASN A 74 34.08 18.49 -12.66
C ASN A 74 34.67 19.90 -12.93
N ILE A 75 34.28 20.92 -12.15
CA ILE A 75 34.87 22.26 -12.23
C ILE A 75 36.12 22.37 -11.35
N LEU A 76 36.14 21.76 -10.17
CA LEU A 76 37.32 21.66 -9.31
C LEU A 76 38.47 20.88 -9.96
N GLU A 77 38.18 19.82 -10.73
CA GLU A 77 39.17 19.10 -11.53
C GLU A 77 39.81 20.01 -12.59
N LYS A 78 39.02 20.87 -13.24
CA LYS A 78 39.54 21.85 -14.21
C LYS A 78 40.45 22.89 -13.55
N TYR A 79 40.14 23.33 -12.33
CA TYR A 79 41.05 24.20 -11.57
C TYR A 79 42.39 23.51 -11.30
N GLY A 80 42.39 22.25 -10.83
CA GLY A 80 43.61 21.47 -10.63
C GLY A 80 44.42 21.28 -11.91
N ARG A 81 43.81 20.81 -13.00
CA ARG A 81 44.46 20.63 -14.31
C ARG A 81 45.02 21.94 -14.89
N ASN A 82 44.34 23.07 -14.70
CA ASN A 82 44.83 24.39 -15.12
C ASN A 82 46.11 24.82 -14.37
N LEU A 83 46.24 24.46 -13.09
CA LEU A 83 47.43 24.75 -12.29
C LEU A 83 48.62 23.83 -12.63
N LEU A 84 48.36 22.61 -13.12
CA LEU A 84 49.38 21.68 -13.61
C LEU A 84 49.87 22.01 -15.04
N THR A 85 49.13 22.84 -15.78
CA THR A 85 49.47 23.19 -17.17
C THR A 85 50.70 24.12 -17.22
N PRO A 86 51.71 23.86 -18.08
CA PRO A 86 52.88 24.72 -18.21
C PRO A 86 52.54 26.18 -18.58
N LEU A 87 51.51 26.38 -19.41
CA LEU A 87 50.97 27.68 -19.78
C LEU A 87 49.69 27.96 -18.98
N LYS A 88 49.86 28.41 -17.73
CA LYS A 88 48.73 28.70 -16.82
C LYS A 88 47.85 29.86 -17.34
N PRO A 89 46.53 29.83 -17.14
CA PRO A 89 45.63 30.93 -17.51
C PRO A 89 46.04 32.27 -16.87
N ARG A 90 45.86 33.40 -17.58
CA ARG A 90 46.33 34.73 -17.13
C ARG A 90 45.93 35.15 -15.70
N PHE A 91 44.80 34.65 -15.20
CA PHE A 91 44.26 34.96 -13.88
C PHE A 91 44.30 33.76 -12.92
N TRP A 92 45.17 32.76 -13.17
CA TRP A 92 45.24 31.52 -12.38
C TRP A 92 45.43 31.75 -10.88
N ARG A 93 46.03 32.88 -10.48
CA ARG A 93 46.30 33.24 -9.09
C ARG A 93 45.07 33.61 -8.26
N MET A 94 43.89 33.81 -8.86
CA MET A 94 42.69 34.29 -8.16
C MET A 94 41.40 33.67 -8.73
N VAL A 95 40.58 33.10 -7.85
CA VAL A 95 39.21 32.66 -8.14
C VAL A 95 38.24 33.63 -7.48
N LYS A 96 37.44 34.35 -8.29
CA LYS A 96 36.41 35.27 -7.79
C LYS A 96 35.08 34.55 -7.59
N PHE A 97 34.43 34.77 -6.45
CA PHE A 97 33.15 34.14 -6.14
C PHE A 97 32.03 34.60 -7.08
N ASN A 98 32.04 35.88 -7.50
CA ASN A 98 31.12 36.38 -8.53
C ASN A 98 31.29 35.82 -9.96
N ASN A 99 32.29 34.96 -10.22
CA ASN A 99 32.41 34.30 -11.52
C ASN A 99 31.20 33.38 -11.72
N PRO A 100 30.37 33.53 -12.78
CA PRO A 100 29.14 32.76 -12.92
C PRO A 100 29.36 31.24 -12.93
N VAL A 101 30.45 30.76 -13.55
CA VAL A 101 30.76 29.32 -13.57
C VAL A 101 31.10 28.83 -12.16
N PHE A 102 31.86 29.60 -11.38
CA PHE A 102 32.17 29.23 -10.00
C PHE A 102 30.93 29.30 -9.10
N ARG A 103 30.22 30.43 -9.11
CA ARG A 103 29.02 30.68 -8.31
C ARG A 103 27.93 29.63 -8.53
N ASP A 104 27.69 29.26 -9.78
CA ASP A 104 26.59 28.39 -10.17
C ASP A 104 26.97 26.89 -10.13
N THR A 105 28.20 26.53 -9.70
CA THR A 105 28.64 25.11 -9.62
C THR A 105 29.50 24.72 -8.42
N VAL A 106 30.49 25.51 -8.01
CA VAL A 106 31.40 25.18 -6.90
C VAL A 106 30.95 25.86 -5.61
N ASP A 107 30.40 27.07 -5.72
CA ASP A 107 29.85 27.81 -4.57
C ASP A 107 28.46 27.30 -4.14
N THR A 108 27.83 26.44 -4.95
CA THR A 108 26.58 25.76 -4.61
C THR A 108 26.76 24.58 -3.66
N ILE A 109 28.00 24.12 -3.44
CA ILE A 109 28.32 23.03 -2.51
C ILE A 109 29.13 23.53 -1.31
N LYS A 110 28.78 23.04 -0.11
CA LYS A 110 29.64 23.17 1.07
C LYS A 110 30.94 22.40 0.84
N GLY A 111 32.07 22.93 1.32
CA GLY A 111 33.42 22.37 1.08
C GLY A 111 34.05 22.72 -0.28
N GLY A 112 33.30 23.26 -1.24
CA GLY A 112 33.84 23.61 -2.56
C GLY A 112 34.97 24.65 -2.51
N ARG A 113 34.89 25.63 -1.61
CA ARG A 113 35.95 26.62 -1.34
C ARG A 113 37.17 25.98 -0.66
N ASP A 114 36.99 24.96 0.15
CA ASP A 114 38.07 24.30 0.89
C ASP A 114 38.93 23.43 -0.02
N VAL A 115 38.36 22.82 -1.06
CA VAL A 115 39.13 22.18 -2.14
C VAL A 115 40.03 23.19 -2.87
N LEU A 116 39.59 24.45 -3.07
CA LEU A 116 40.48 25.49 -3.61
C LEU A 116 41.62 25.84 -2.65
N ARG A 117 41.36 25.89 -1.34
CA ARG A 117 42.42 26.08 -0.33
C ARG A 117 43.45 24.95 -0.38
N LEU A 118 43.03 23.70 -0.61
CA LEU A 118 43.93 22.55 -0.80
C LEU A 118 44.81 22.65 -2.07
N TYR A 119 44.35 23.32 -3.13
CA TYR A 119 45.17 23.65 -4.31
C TYR A 119 46.16 24.81 -4.07
N GLY A 120 46.05 25.55 -2.96
CA GLY A 120 46.91 26.68 -2.62
C GLY A 120 46.26 28.07 -2.70
N TYR A 121 44.95 28.16 -2.99
CA TYR A 121 44.20 29.42 -2.89
C TYR A 121 43.85 29.74 -1.43
N SER A 122 44.86 30.02 -0.61
CA SER A 122 44.73 30.14 0.85
C SER A 122 44.37 31.53 1.36
N GLU A 123 44.62 32.59 0.59
CA GLU A 123 44.31 33.97 1.00
C GLU A 123 42.94 34.42 0.48
N GLU A 124 42.14 35.05 1.33
CA GLU A 124 40.82 35.59 0.96
C GLU A 124 40.94 37.10 0.71
N GLN A 125 40.69 37.54 -0.52
CA GLN A 125 40.83 38.93 -0.96
C GLN A 125 39.54 39.44 -1.59
N GLY A 126 38.74 40.15 -0.78
CA GLY A 126 37.47 40.73 -1.22
C GLY A 126 36.44 39.64 -1.54
N ASP A 127 36.08 39.53 -2.81
CA ASP A 127 35.07 38.58 -3.31
C ASP A 127 35.73 37.40 -4.05
N GLY A 128 36.70 36.75 -3.40
CA GLY A 128 37.44 35.62 -3.96
C GLY A 128 38.60 35.09 -3.11
N LEU A 129 39.13 33.93 -3.52
CA LEU A 129 40.35 33.33 -2.98
C LEU A 129 41.53 33.52 -3.94
N CYS A 130 42.74 33.71 -3.41
CA CYS A 130 43.96 33.88 -4.19
C CYS A 130 45.16 33.12 -3.60
N PHE A 131 46.18 32.95 -4.45
CA PHE A 131 47.49 32.45 -4.05
C PHE A 131 48.31 33.54 -3.34
N PRO A 132 48.93 33.25 -2.18
CA PRO A 132 49.82 34.15 -1.48
C PRO A 132 50.84 34.85 -2.38
N GLU A 133 51.04 36.16 -2.18
CA GLU A 133 51.91 36.97 -3.05
C GLU A 133 53.36 36.46 -3.13
N HIS A 134 53.84 35.80 -2.06
CA HIS A 134 55.19 35.22 -2.00
C HIS A 134 55.36 33.91 -2.78
N LEU A 135 54.27 33.20 -3.12
CA LEU A 135 54.31 31.96 -3.89
C LEU A 135 54.20 32.27 -5.38
N LEU A 136 55.32 32.18 -6.11
CA LEU A 136 55.35 32.46 -7.56
C LEU A 136 54.68 31.37 -8.40
N GLU A 137 54.77 30.11 -7.97
CA GLU A 137 54.25 28.91 -8.62
C GLU A 137 53.47 28.06 -7.61
N PRO A 138 52.46 27.27 -8.03
CA PRO A 138 51.75 26.34 -7.15
C PRO A 138 52.61 25.10 -6.86
N ASP A 139 52.33 24.43 -5.73
CA ASP A 139 52.88 23.10 -5.46
C ASP A 139 52.21 22.08 -6.40
N ILE A 140 52.90 21.77 -7.50
CA ILE A 140 52.41 20.83 -8.51
C ILE A 140 52.18 19.42 -7.97
N ALA A 141 52.93 18.97 -6.95
CA ALA A 141 52.74 17.65 -6.37
C ALA A 141 51.46 17.61 -5.53
N ARG A 142 51.25 18.63 -4.69
CA ARG A 142 50.01 18.82 -3.95
C ARG A 142 48.80 18.92 -4.87
N VAL A 143 48.89 19.76 -5.90
CA VAL A 143 47.81 19.95 -6.87
C VAL A 143 47.49 18.66 -7.61
N ALA A 144 48.49 17.87 -8.03
CA ALA A 144 48.25 16.58 -8.68
C ALA A 144 47.56 15.59 -7.74
N SER A 145 48.02 15.47 -6.49
CA SER A 145 47.41 14.58 -5.49
C SER A 145 45.94 14.94 -5.20
N VAL A 146 45.64 16.23 -5.01
CA VAL A 146 44.24 16.72 -4.82
C VAL A 146 43.41 16.48 -6.09
N THR A 147 43.97 16.70 -7.29
CA THR A 147 43.27 16.47 -8.56
C THR A 147 42.89 14.99 -8.72
N VAL A 148 43.77 14.05 -8.31
CA VAL A 148 43.48 12.61 -8.34
C VAL A 148 42.33 12.24 -7.40
N ASP A 149 42.30 12.77 -6.18
CA ASP A 149 41.19 12.54 -5.24
C ASP A 149 39.85 13.04 -5.82
N ILE A 150 39.86 14.22 -6.45
CA ILE A 150 38.67 14.80 -7.11
C ILE A 150 38.22 13.94 -8.31
N MET A 151 39.17 13.43 -9.10
CA MET A 151 38.88 12.51 -10.22
C MET A 151 38.27 11.18 -9.73
N LEU A 152 38.83 10.60 -8.66
CA LEU A 152 38.32 9.38 -8.05
C LEU A 152 36.91 9.58 -7.52
N LEU A 153 36.68 10.64 -6.73
CA LEU A 153 35.36 10.93 -6.16
C LEU A 153 34.31 11.16 -7.25
N ARG A 154 34.68 11.91 -8.30
CA ARG A 154 33.79 12.14 -9.44
C ARG A 154 33.45 10.84 -10.17
N ALA A 155 34.40 9.90 -10.28
CA ALA A 155 34.16 8.59 -10.89
C ALA A 155 33.24 7.72 -10.02
N GLU A 156 33.48 7.62 -8.71
CA GLU A 156 32.61 6.89 -7.78
C GLU A 156 31.18 7.43 -7.77
N LEU A 157 31.02 8.76 -7.73
CA LEU A 157 29.71 9.41 -7.82
C LEU A 157 29.02 9.13 -9.17
N ASN A 158 29.75 9.17 -10.28
CA ASN A 158 29.16 8.88 -11.60
C ASN A 158 28.71 7.42 -11.73
N LEU A 159 29.46 6.47 -11.18
CA LEU A 159 29.08 5.06 -11.12
C LEU A 159 27.78 4.88 -10.31
N LEU A 160 27.72 5.47 -9.11
CA LEU A 160 26.54 5.39 -8.25
C LEU A 160 25.32 6.10 -8.86
N LEU A 161 25.51 7.24 -9.53
CA LEU A 161 24.47 7.93 -10.31
C LEU A 161 23.96 7.09 -11.49
N SER A 162 24.80 6.24 -12.11
CA SER A 162 24.36 5.27 -13.13
C SER A 162 23.51 4.17 -12.51
N ILE A 163 24.00 3.51 -11.45
CA ILE A 163 23.27 2.43 -10.76
C ILE A 163 21.89 2.90 -10.32
N LEU A 164 21.77 4.08 -9.69
CA LEU A 164 20.48 4.65 -9.28
C LEU A 164 19.55 4.98 -10.46
N LYS A 165 20.10 5.36 -11.63
CA LYS A 165 19.33 5.59 -12.85
C LYS A 165 18.81 4.26 -13.42
N ASP A 166 19.64 3.24 -13.45
CA ASP A 166 19.30 1.92 -14.01
C ASP A 166 18.26 1.20 -13.12
N LEU A 167 18.40 1.29 -11.79
CA LEU A 167 17.38 0.82 -10.84
C LEU A 167 16.03 1.56 -11.01
N ARG A 168 16.06 2.89 -11.27
CA ARG A 168 14.84 3.63 -11.62
C ARG A 168 14.22 3.15 -12.93
N THR A 169 15.02 2.81 -13.94
CA THR A 169 14.53 2.22 -15.20
C THR A 169 13.85 0.87 -14.96
N VAL A 170 14.44 0.00 -14.11
CA VAL A 170 13.82 -1.28 -13.71
C VAL A 170 12.49 -1.06 -12.96
N SER A 171 12.43 -0.16 -11.98
CA SER A 171 11.17 0.14 -11.27
C SER A 171 10.06 0.65 -12.22
N VAL A 172 10.41 1.51 -13.19
CA VAL A 172 9.46 1.97 -14.23
C VAL A 172 8.98 0.81 -15.11
N ALA A 173 9.87 -0.10 -15.52
CA ALA A 173 9.49 -1.28 -16.29
C ALA A 173 8.55 -2.21 -15.51
N LEU A 174 8.84 -2.49 -14.24
CA LEU A 174 8.00 -3.29 -13.34
C LEU A 174 6.61 -2.66 -13.13
N ASN A 175 6.52 -1.32 -13.04
CA ASN A 175 5.25 -0.60 -12.99
C ASN A 175 4.39 -0.82 -14.26
N ILE A 176 5.01 -1.01 -15.42
CA ILE A 176 4.31 -1.31 -16.67
C ILE A 176 3.91 -2.79 -16.73
N LEU A 177 4.77 -3.70 -16.29
CA LEU A 177 4.47 -5.14 -16.17
C LEU A 177 3.34 -5.43 -15.17
N GLU A 178 3.29 -4.73 -14.04
CA GLU A 178 2.17 -4.76 -13.07
C GLU A 178 0.84 -4.36 -13.73
N LYS A 179 0.86 -3.35 -14.61
CA LYS A 179 -0.34 -2.92 -15.35
C LYS A 179 -0.78 -3.98 -16.36
N TYR A 180 0.15 -4.66 -17.04
CA TYR A 180 -0.20 -5.81 -17.89
C TYR A 180 -0.88 -6.93 -17.09
N GLY A 181 -0.31 -7.32 -15.94
CA GLY A 181 -0.92 -8.32 -15.04
C GLY A 181 -2.32 -7.92 -14.57
N ARG A 182 -2.48 -6.71 -14.00
CA ARG A 182 -3.79 -6.22 -13.56
C ARG A 182 -4.85 -6.14 -14.66
N ASN A 183 -4.45 -5.80 -15.89
CA ASN A 183 -5.36 -5.79 -17.03
C ASN A 183 -5.88 -7.20 -17.39
N LEU A 184 -5.06 -8.24 -17.21
CA LEU A 184 -5.46 -9.64 -17.42
C LEU A 184 -6.37 -10.16 -16.30
N LEU A 185 -6.18 -9.68 -15.06
CA LEU A 185 -7.04 -9.98 -13.91
C LEU A 185 -8.38 -9.23 -13.93
N THR A 186 -8.56 -8.26 -14.83
CA THR A 186 -9.78 -7.45 -14.89
C THR A 186 -10.90 -8.21 -15.63
N PRO A 187 -12.14 -8.30 -15.09
CA PRO A 187 -13.25 -9.00 -15.76
C PRO A 187 -13.60 -8.45 -17.15
N LEU A 188 -13.42 -7.15 -17.34
CA LEU A 188 -13.57 -6.45 -18.63
C LEU A 188 -12.20 -6.20 -19.27
N LYS A 189 -11.60 -7.26 -19.81
CA LYS A 189 -10.26 -7.21 -20.43
C LYS A 189 -10.23 -6.22 -21.62
N PRO A 190 -9.20 -5.38 -21.78
CA PRO A 190 -9.10 -4.43 -22.89
C PRO A 190 -9.18 -5.11 -24.27
N ARG A 191 -9.77 -4.46 -25.29
CA ARG A 191 -10.03 -5.08 -26.61
C ARG A 191 -8.84 -5.77 -27.30
N PHE A 192 -7.61 -5.36 -26.98
CA PHE A 192 -6.38 -5.91 -27.55
C PHE A 192 -5.50 -6.64 -26.51
N TRP A 193 -6.08 -7.10 -25.38
CA TRP A 193 -5.34 -7.74 -24.28
C TRP A 193 -4.50 -8.94 -24.70
N ARG A 194 -4.89 -9.63 -25.77
CA ARG A 194 -4.24 -10.85 -26.27
C ARG A 194 -2.88 -10.61 -26.94
N MET A 195 -2.47 -9.36 -27.19
CA MET A 195 -1.25 -9.04 -27.95
C MET A 195 -0.51 -7.82 -27.38
N VAL A 196 0.79 -7.96 -27.18
CA VAL A 196 1.72 -6.86 -26.86
C VAL A 196 2.65 -6.66 -28.04
N LYS A 197 2.53 -5.52 -28.73
CA LYS A 197 3.38 -5.20 -29.89
C LYS A 197 4.69 -4.53 -29.48
N PHE A 198 5.81 -4.94 -30.07
CA PHE A 198 7.13 -4.39 -29.76
C PHE A 198 7.29 -2.95 -30.29
N ASN A 199 6.65 -2.63 -31.42
CA ASN A 199 6.57 -1.25 -31.91
C ASN A 199 5.86 -0.23 -30.99
N ASN A 200 5.18 -0.69 -29.92
CA ASN A 200 4.48 0.20 -29.00
C ASN A 200 5.52 1.03 -28.22
N PRO A 201 5.51 2.38 -28.31
CA PRO A 201 6.53 3.21 -27.66
C PRO A 201 6.62 3.00 -26.15
N VAL A 202 5.50 2.73 -25.47
CA VAL A 202 5.49 2.47 -24.03
C VAL A 202 6.23 1.17 -23.71
N PHE A 203 5.99 0.10 -24.47
CA PHE A 203 6.68 -1.17 -24.29
C PHE A 203 8.17 -1.03 -24.64
N ARG A 204 8.46 -0.53 -25.85
CA ARG A 204 9.82 -0.36 -26.40
C ARG A 204 10.72 0.48 -25.50
N ASP A 205 10.21 1.58 -24.96
CA ASP A 205 11.02 2.55 -24.22
C ASP A 205 11.10 2.21 -22.70
N THR A 206 10.41 1.17 -22.22
CA THR A 206 10.41 0.79 -20.78
C THR A 206 10.61 -0.69 -20.47
N VAL A 207 9.85 -1.60 -21.11
CA VAL A 207 9.92 -3.04 -20.82
C VAL A 207 10.95 -3.72 -21.70
N ASP A 208 11.11 -3.26 -22.94
CA ASP A 208 12.10 -3.80 -23.88
C ASP A 208 13.53 -3.27 -23.63
N THR A 209 13.67 -2.23 -22.80
CA THR A 209 14.97 -1.70 -22.36
C THR A 209 15.60 -2.49 -21.22
N ILE A 210 14.85 -3.38 -20.56
CA ILE A 210 15.36 -4.24 -19.48
C ILE A 210 15.51 -5.70 -19.93
N LYS A 211 16.61 -6.35 -19.50
CA LYS A 211 16.75 -7.81 -19.65
C LYS A 211 15.67 -8.50 -18.81
N GLY A 212 15.04 -9.54 -19.34
CA GLY A 212 13.96 -10.29 -18.68
C GLY A 212 12.54 -9.71 -18.85
N GLY A 213 12.37 -8.49 -19.37
CA GLY A 213 11.05 -7.86 -19.50
C GLY A 213 10.05 -8.64 -20.37
N ARG A 214 10.55 -9.26 -21.46
CA ARG A 214 9.75 -10.18 -22.32
C ARG A 214 9.41 -11.49 -21.62
N ASP A 215 10.29 -12.00 -20.77
CA ASP A 215 10.10 -13.28 -20.09
C ASP A 215 9.01 -13.18 -19.01
N VAL A 216 8.87 -12.02 -18.37
CA VAL A 216 7.73 -11.73 -17.49
C VAL A 216 6.40 -11.77 -18.26
N LEU A 217 6.35 -11.30 -19.51
CA LEU A 217 5.14 -11.47 -20.35
C LEU A 217 4.87 -12.94 -20.68
N ARG A 218 5.91 -13.74 -20.93
CA ARG A 218 5.77 -15.20 -21.10
C ARG A 218 5.24 -15.87 -19.83
N LEU A 219 5.65 -15.43 -18.64
CA LEU A 219 5.12 -15.90 -17.35
C LEU A 219 3.61 -15.61 -17.18
N TYR A 220 3.12 -14.48 -17.72
CA TYR A 220 1.69 -14.17 -17.78
C TYR A 220 0.90 -14.96 -18.85
N GLY A 221 1.58 -15.69 -19.75
CA GLY A 221 0.94 -16.50 -20.80
C GLY A 221 1.03 -15.95 -22.22
N TYR A 222 1.74 -14.82 -22.44
CA TYR A 222 2.09 -14.36 -23.79
C TYR A 222 3.23 -15.20 -24.38
N SER A 223 2.93 -16.43 -24.80
CA SER A 223 3.92 -17.45 -25.18
C SER A 223 4.16 -17.58 -26.69
N GLU A 224 3.26 -17.09 -27.55
CA GLU A 224 3.46 -17.09 -29.00
C GLU A 224 4.12 -15.77 -29.45
N GLU A 225 5.13 -15.87 -30.31
CA GLU A 225 5.84 -14.71 -30.87
C GLU A 225 5.39 -14.51 -32.32
N GLN A 226 4.73 -13.39 -32.58
CA GLN A 226 4.36 -12.92 -33.92
C GLN A 226 5.31 -11.78 -34.32
N GLY A 227 5.52 -11.54 -35.61
CA GLY A 227 6.70 -10.79 -36.12
C GLY A 227 6.99 -9.39 -35.55
N ASP A 228 6.07 -8.77 -34.82
CA ASP A 228 6.26 -7.49 -34.09
C ASP A 228 5.53 -7.51 -32.72
N GLY A 229 5.58 -8.64 -31.99
CA GLY A 229 4.99 -8.74 -30.65
C GLY A 229 4.86 -10.15 -30.06
N LEU A 230 4.44 -10.23 -28.80
CA LEU A 230 4.02 -11.46 -28.14
C LEU A 230 2.49 -11.53 -28.05
N CYS A 231 1.91 -12.72 -28.17
CA CYS A 231 0.48 -12.95 -28.04
C CYS A 231 0.13 -14.19 -27.22
N PHE A 232 -1.12 -14.24 -26.76
CA PHE A 232 -1.73 -15.43 -26.17
C PHE A 232 -2.08 -16.45 -27.26
N PRO A 233 -1.77 -17.74 -27.06
CA PRO A 233 -2.13 -18.81 -27.97
C PRO A 233 -3.60 -18.81 -28.39
N GLU A 234 -3.87 -19.04 -29.68
CA GLU A 234 -5.23 -18.94 -30.24
C GLU A 234 -6.25 -19.85 -29.53
N HIS A 235 -5.80 -21.00 -29.03
CA HIS A 235 -6.63 -21.97 -28.29
C HIS A 235 -6.98 -21.54 -26.85
N LEU A 236 -6.23 -20.62 -26.24
CA LEU A 236 -6.49 -20.14 -24.88
C LEU A 236 -7.42 -18.94 -24.91
N LEU A 237 -8.72 -19.16 -24.69
CA LEU A 237 -9.73 -18.08 -24.69
C LEU A 237 -9.55 -17.09 -23.53
N GLU A 238 -9.10 -17.56 -22.37
CA GLU A 238 -8.87 -16.79 -21.15
C GLU A 238 -7.43 -17.03 -20.61
N PRO A 239 -6.82 -16.08 -19.90
CA PRO A 239 -5.55 -16.27 -19.22
C PRO A 239 -5.72 -17.07 -17.92
N ASP A 240 -4.66 -17.75 -17.47
CA ASP A 240 -4.61 -18.36 -16.15
C ASP A 240 -4.57 -17.27 -15.06
N ILE A 241 -5.74 -17.01 -14.46
CA ILE A 241 -5.93 -15.98 -13.45
C ILE A 241 -5.09 -16.23 -12.20
N ALA A 242 -4.88 -17.49 -11.80
CA ALA A 242 -4.10 -17.82 -10.60
C ALA A 242 -2.61 -17.54 -10.81
N ARG A 243 -2.06 -18.00 -11.94
CA ARG A 243 -0.67 -17.73 -12.34
C ARG A 243 -0.42 -16.24 -12.58
N VAL A 244 -1.32 -15.56 -13.28
CA VAL A 244 -1.21 -14.10 -13.49
C VAL A 244 -1.27 -13.35 -12.16
N ALA A 245 -2.12 -13.76 -11.22
CA ALA A 245 -2.18 -13.14 -9.89
C ALA A 245 -0.86 -13.31 -9.13
N SER A 246 -0.32 -14.52 -9.07
CA SER A 246 0.98 -14.81 -8.44
C SER A 246 2.10 -13.92 -9.00
N VAL A 247 2.32 -13.96 -10.32
CA VAL A 247 3.38 -13.20 -10.99
C VAL A 247 3.17 -11.68 -10.82
N THR A 248 1.91 -11.20 -10.77
CA THR A 248 1.62 -9.79 -10.51
C THR A 248 1.97 -9.38 -9.07
N VAL A 249 1.76 -10.26 -8.09
CA VAL A 249 2.16 -10.03 -6.68
C VAL A 249 3.68 -9.97 -6.55
N ASP A 250 4.42 -10.88 -7.21
CA ASP A 250 5.89 -10.90 -7.19
C ASP A 250 6.47 -9.60 -7.77
N ILE A 251 5.91 -9.11 -8.88
CA ILE A 251 6.30 -7.82 -9.50
C ILE A 251 5.93 -6.63 -8.60
N MET A 252 4.76 -6.67 -7.95
CA MET A 252 4.34 -5.64 -7.00
C MET A 252 5.29 -5.55 -5.80
N LEU A 253 5.72 -6.70 -5.27
CA LEU A 253 6.69 -6.81 -4.17
C LEU A 253 8.06 -6.27 -4.60
N LEU A 254 8.62 -6.80 -5.69
CA LEU A 254 9.93 -6.37 -6.19
C LEU A 254 9.96 -4.86 -6.51
N ARG A 255 8.88 -4.30 -7.08
CA ARG A 255 8.77 -2.85 -7.30
C ARG A 255 8.69 -2.08 -5.99
N ALA A 256 7.99 -2.59 -4.97
CA ALA A 256 7.90 -1.95 -3.66
C ALA A 256 9.26 -1.93 -2.96
N GLU A 257 9.99 -3.05 -2.94
CA GLU A 257 11.35 -3.13 -2.39
C GLU A 257 12.32 -2.21 -3.12
N LEU A 258 12.32 -2.20 -4.46
CA LEU A 258 13.13 -1.27 -5.26
C LEU A 258 12.77 0.20 -5.02
N ASN A 259 11.50 0.53 -4.80
CA ASN A 259 11.10 1.90 -4.47
C ASN A 259 11.57 2.32 -3.08
N LEU A 260 11.47 1.44 -2.08
CA LEU A 260 12.02 1.67 -0.74
C LEU A 260 13.55 1.80 -0.77
N LEU A 261 14.24 1.03 -1.61
CA LEU A 261 15.69 1.15 -1.84
C LEU A 261 16.06 2.48 -2.49
N LEU A 262 15.27 2.93 -3.47
CA LEU A 262 15.45 4.22 -4.16
C LEU A 262 15.08 5.44 -3.30
N SER A 263 14.34 5.24 -2.20
CA SER A 263 13.96 6.28 -1.23
C SER A 263 14.73 6.21 0.09
N ASP A 264 15.80 5.41 0.16
CA ASP A 264 16.62 5.17 1.36
C ASP A 264 15.82 4.74 2.61
N ALA A 265 14.70 4.05 2.38
CA ALA A 265 13.77 3.56 3.40
C ALA A 265 13.69 2.02 3.45
N HIS A 266 14.59 1.32 2.75
CA HIS A 266 14.59 -0.14 2.71
C HIS A 266 15.11 -0.73 4.04
N PRO A 267 14.39 -1.67 4.67
CA PRO A 267 14.80 -2.24 5.96
C PRO A 267 16.12 -3.02 5.93
N ASN A 268 16.47 -3.61 4.78
CA ASN A 268 17.71 -4.35 4.59
C ASN A 268 18.33 -4.03 3.22
N PRO A 269 19.02 -2.88 3.06
CA PRO A 269 19.55 -2.46 1.76
C PRO A 269 20.78 -3.28 1.33
N LEU A 270 21.40 -4.02 2.24
CA LEU A 270 22.62 -4.81 1.98
C LEU A 270 22.35 -6.01 1.06
N MET A 271 21.20 -6.68 1.19
CA MET A 271 20.79 -7.79 0.31
C MET A 271 20.80 -7.38 -1.17
N PHE A 272 20.32 -6.17 -1.48
CA PHE A 272 20.35 -5.65 -2.84
C PHE A 272 21.76 -5.32 -3.32
N GLN A 273 22.69 -4.97 -2.43
CA GLN A 273 24.08 -4.73 -2.84
C GLN A 273 24.76 -5.99 -3.37
N GLU A 274 24.48 -7.17 -2.80
CA GLU A 274 25.04 -8.44 -3.29
C GLU A 274 24.45 -8.81 -4.66
N LEU A 275 23.13 -8.64 -4.84
CA LEU A 275 22.46 -8.84 -6.12
C LEU A 275 22.95 -7.89 -7.22
N ILE A 276 23.23 -6.62 -6.88
CA ILE A 276 23.74 -5.61 -7.82
C ILE A 276 25.22 -5.84 -8.15
N LYS A 277 26.04 -6.32 -7.20
CA LYS A 277 27.47 -6.62 -7.40
C LYS A 277 27.72 -7.97 -8.08
N GLY A 278 26.78 -8.92 -8.02
CA GLY A 278 26.98 -10.32 -8.39
C GLY A 278 26.99 -10.69 -9.88
N TYR A 279 26.82 -9.73 -10.80
CA TYR A 279 26.55 -10.03 -12.22
C TYR A 279 27.65 -10.85 -12.91
N ASP A 280 28.93 -10.61 -12.60
CA ASP A 280 30.05 -11.34 -13.20
C ASP A 280 30.34 -12.71 -12.55
N SER A 281 29.85 -12.96 -11.32
CA SER A 281 30.12 -14.22 -10.61
C SER A 281 29.03 -15.27 -10.80
N LEU A 282 27.80 -14.88 -11.13
CA LEU A 282 26.66 -15.82 -11.26
C LEU A 282 26.59 -16.53 -12.61
N GLN A 283 27.27 -16.01 -13.65
CA GLN A 283 27.21 -16.61 -14.98
C GLN A 283 28.10 -17.87 -15.14
N ALA A 284 29.03 -18.10 -14.21
CA ALA A 284 29.90 -19.29 -14.20
C ALA A 284 29.21 -20.56 -13.63
N SER A 285 28.19 -20.41 -12.78
CA SER A 285 27.61 -21.53 -12.01
C SER A 285 26.37 -22.17 -12.65
N LEU A 286 25.77 -21.55 -13.67
CA LEU A 286 24.49 -21.98 -14.26
C LEU A 286 24.61 -22.99 -15.42
N LEU A 287 25.78 -23.64 -15.57
CA LEU A 287 26.01 -24.68 -16.59
C LEU A 287 26.43 -26.05 -16.03
N THR A 288 26.31 -26.29 -14.72
CA THR A 288 26.58 -27.62 -14.16
C THR A 288 25.62 -28.03 -13.03
N ASP A 289 24.82 -29.03 -13.39
CA ASP A 289 24.33 -30.15 -12.58
C ASP A 289 23.13 -30.00 -11.62
N ALA A 290 22.51 -31.15 -11.39
CA ALA A 290 21.21 -31.33 -10.77
C ALA A 290 21.27 -31.54 -9.23
N CYS A 291 20.11 -31.35 -8.58
CA CYS A 291 19.85 -31.62 -7.16
C CYS A 291 20.33 -33.03 -6.70
N PRO A 292 20.71 -33.19 -5.43
CA PRO A 292 19.69 -33.38 -4.39
C PRO A 292 19.88 -32.61 -3.07
N VAL A 293 18.78 -32.59 -2.30
CA VAL A 293 18.57 -31.95 -1.00
C VAL A 293 19.53 -32.43 0.09
N GLN A 294 20.01 -31.51 0.94
CA GLN A 294 20.35 -31.84 2.33
C GLN A 294 20.13 -30.64 3.26
N GLU A 295 19.51 -30.88 4.42
CA GLU A 295 19.20 -29.88 5.45
C GLU A 295 20.46 -29.50 6.25
N HIS A 296 20.72 -28.21 6.48
CA HIS A 296 21.49 -27.75 7.64
C HIS A 296 21.15 -26.31 8.04
N THR A 297 20.62 -26.17 9.26
CA THR A 297 20.31 -24.89 9.92
C THR A 297 21.55 -24.28 10.57
N PRO A 298 21.72 -22.94 10.49
CA PRO A 298 22.34 -22.16 11.57
C PRO A 298 21.36 -21.12 12.13
N GLN A 299 21.46 -20.84 13.44
CA GLN A 299 20.51 -20.01 14.18
C GLN A 299 21.00 -18.58 14.44
N LEU A 300 20.02 -17.66 14.57
CA LEU A 300 20.03 -16.35 15.27
C LEU A 300 20.82 -15.16 14.66
N PRO A 301 20.44 -13.90 14.98
CA PRO A 301 19.22 -13.42 15.63
C PRO A 301 18.41 -12.42 14.76
N VAL A 302 17.07 -12.54 14.79
CA VAL A 302 16.16 -11.59 14.13
C VAL A 302 15.84 -10.44 15.09
N ASN A 303 15.91 -9.19 14.60
CA ASN A 303 15.40 -8.04 15.35
C ASN A 303 14.68 -7.05 14.41
N THR A 304 13.51 -6.58 14.86
CA THR A 304 12.74 -5.42 14.37
C THR A 304 12.39 -5.34 12.87
N LEU A 305 11.13 -5.67 12.55
CA LEU A 305 10.47 -5.19 11.33
C LEU A 305 8.95 -5.02 11.53
N SER A 306 8.55 -3.84 12.01
CA SER A 306 7.15 -3.38 12.09
C SER A 306 7.05 -1.96 11.55
N GLN A 307 6.74 -1.80 10.26
CA GLN A 307 6.26 -0.54 9.68
C GLN A 307 5.60 -0.79 8.32
N SER A 308 4.27 -0.65 8.29
CA SER A 308 3.48 -0.52 7.05
C SER A 308 3.02 0.92 6.95
N GLY A 309 3.59 1.68 6.00
CA GLY A 309 3.32 3.10 5.80
C GLY A 309 2.30 3.32 4.69
N TYR A 310 1.22 4.04 4.99
CA TYR A 310 0.36 4.64 3.97
C TYR A 310 1.10 5.81 3.29
N LEU A 311 0.96 5.94 1.97
CA LEU A 311 1.55 7.04 1.19
C LEU A 311 0.89 8.40 1.54
N PRO A 312 1.65 9.51 1.61
CA PRO A 312 1.08 10.85 1.86
C PRO A 312 0.23 11.38 0.68
N PRO A 313 -0.73 12.29 0.92
CA PRO A 313 -1.60 12.84 -0.13
C PRO A 313 -0.90 13.78 -1.14
N ASP A 314 0.31 14.24 -0.84
CA ASP A 314 0.95 15.38 -1.52
C ASP A 314 1.99 14.99 -2.59
N ALA A 315 1.99 13.73 -3.05
CA ALA A 315 2.90 13.23 -4.06
C ALA A 315 2.26 13.11 -5.45
N CYS A 316 3.04 13.32 -6.51
CA CYS A 316 2.62 13.11 -7.90
C CYS A 316 2.18 11.66 -8.13
N LEU A 317 0.97 11.47 -8.66
CA LEU A 317 0.35 10.15 -8.82
C LEU A 317 1.10 9.18 -9.76
N LEU A 318 1.97 9.69 -10.66
CA LEU A 318 2.68 8.85 -11.65
C LEU A 318 4.11 8.46 -11.23
N CYS A 319 4.86 9.35 -10.56
CA CYS A 319 6.21 9.05 -10.08
C CYS A 319 6.28 8.73 -8.59
N GLY A 320 5.38 9.29 -7.77
CA GLY A 320 5.40 9.18 -6.30
C GLY A 320 6.53 9.94 -5.61
N LEU A 321 7.36 10.70 -6.35
CA LEU A 321 8.63 11.27 -5.85
C LEU A 321 8.64 12.80 -5.75
N GLU A 322 7.81 13.51 -6.52
CA GLU A 322 7.77 14.98 -6.57
C GLU A 322 6.38 15.49 -6.20
N THR A 323 6.27 16.69 -5.64
CA THR A 323 4.98 17.34 -5.38
C THR A 323 4.26 17.65 -6.70
N PRO A 324 2.91 17.48 -6.77
CA PRO A 324 2.17 17.69 -7.99
C PRO A 324 2.08 19.18 -8.33
N SER A 325 2.58 19.56 -9.50
CA SER A 325 2.62 20.95 -9.99
C SER A 325 1.40 21.30 -10.87
N PHE A 326 0.65 20.31 -11.36
CA PHE A 326 -0.53 20.50 -12.20
C PHE A 326 -1.64 19.52 -11.83
N HIS A 327 -2.88 20.00 -11.83
CA HIS A 327 -4.07 19.15 -11.76
C HIS A 327 -4.82 19.16 -13.10
N CYS A 328 -5.21 17.98 -13.58
CA CYS A 328 -6.05 17.83 -14.75
C CYS A 328 -7.42 17.25 -14.35
N ALA A 329 -8.44 18.11 -14.31
CA ALA A 329 -9.80 17.72 -13.96
C ALA A 329 -10.39 16.65 -14.89
N ALA A 330 -10.06 16.70 -16.20
CA ALA A 330 -10.49 15.71 -17.19
C ALA A 330 -9.84 14.31 -17.00
N CYS A 331 -8.79 14.20 -16.19
CA CYS A 331 -8.20 12.92 -15.79
C CYS A 331 -8.39 12.61 -14.30
N ALA A 332 -8.87 13.57 -13.49
CA ALA A 332 -8.89 13.54 -12.03
C ALA A 332 -7.51 13.20 -11.42
N GLN A 333 -6.43 13.78 -11.94
CA GLN A 333 -5.05 13.46 -11.53
C GLN A 333 -4.20 14.72 -11.30
N SER A 334 -3.37 14.65 -10.26
CA SER A 334 -2.40 15.67 -9.87
C SER A 334 -0.99 15.14 -10.11
N LEU A 335 -0.21 15.83 -10.96
CA LEU A 335 1.06 15.38 -11.51
C LEU A 335 2.15 16.45 -11.38
N CYS A 336 3.41 16.04 -11.17
CA CYS A 336 4.54 16.96 -11.27
C CYS A 336 4.75 17.42 -12.73
N LEU A 337 5.50 18.51 -12.92
CA LEU A 337 5.72 19.15 -14.22
C LEU A 337 6.12 18.15 -15.33
N ASP A 338 7.03 17.23 -15.05
CA ASP A 338 7.54 16.30 -16.07
C ASP A 338 6.60 15.11 -16.31
N CYS A 339 5.96 14.57 -15.27
CA CYS A 339 4.91 13.55 -15.44
C CYS A 339 3.70 14.10 -16.19
N ASP A 340 3.26 15.33 -15.90
CA ASP A 340 2.18 16.00 -16.64
C ASP A 340 2.54 16.18 -18.12
N ARG A 341 3.75 16.70 -18.41
CA ARG A 341 4.25 16.89 -19.77
C ARG A 341 4.26 15.60 -20.56
N LEU A 342 4.69 14.48 -19.98
CA LEU A 342 4.71 13.18 -20.65
C LEU A 342 3.30 12.62 -20.85
N PHE A 343 2.43 12.70 -19.84
CA PHE A 343 1.08 12.14 -19.86
C PHE A 343 0.12 12.89 -20.80
N HIS A 344 0.22 14.23 -20.85
CA HIS A 344 -0.57 15.08 -21.72
C HIS A 344 0.09 15.37 -23.09
N LYS A 345 1.21 14.70 -23.42
CA LYS A 345 1.80 14.70 -24.78
C LYS A 345 0.98 13.89 -25.79
N HIS A 346 0.12 13.00 -25.33
CA HIS A 346 -0.67 12.10 -26.19
C HIS A 346 -1.80 12.85 -26.92
N PRO A 347 -2.01 12.67 -28.25
CA PRO A 347 -2.98 13.47 -29.03
C PRO A 347 -4.43 13.48 -28.53
N SER A 348 -4.87 12.43 -27.80
CA SER A 348 -6.20 12.41 -27.18
C SER A 348 -6.29 13.15 -25.83
N ARG A 349 -5.18 13.66 -25.31
CA ARG A 349 -5.03 14.30 -23.99
C ARG A 349 -4.35 15.68 -24.07
N THR A 350 -3.71 16.02 -25.19
CA THR A 350 -3.11 17.34 -25.47
C THR A 350 -4.10 18.50 -25.33
N HIS A 351 -5.39 18.22 -25.48
CA HIS A 351 -6.48 19.20 -25.36
C HIS A 351 -7.08 19.29 -23.94
N HIS A 352 -6.60 18.49 -22.98
CA HIS A 352 -7.07 18.57 -21.61
C HIS A 352 -6.62 19.86 -20.93
N GLN A 353 -7.54 20.51 -20.21
CA GLN A 353 -7.22 21.70 -19.45
C GLN A 353 -6.49 21.33 -18.16
N ARG A 354 -5.25 21.78 -18.06
CA ARG A 354 -4.34 21.57 -16.92
C ARG A 354 -4.25 22.86 -16.12
N VAL A 355 -4.59 22.79 -14.84
CA VAL A 355 -4.53 23.93 -13.92
C VAL A 355 -3.21 23.84 -13.15
N PRO A 356 -2.34 24.87 -13.19
CA PRO A 356 -1.14 24.90 -12.36
C PRO A 356 -1.54 24.96 -10.89
N LEU A 357 -1.00 24.06 -10.08
CA LEU A 357 -1.05 24.13 -8.63
C LEU A 357 0.08 25.08 -8.20
N LYS A 358 -0.25 26.37 -8.03
CA LYS A 358 0.64 27.33 -7.37
C LYS A 358 0.59 27.12 -5.86
N ASP A 359 1.67 27.51 -5.18
CA ASP A 359 1.84 27.38 -3.73
C ASP A 359 0.59 27.80 -2.94
N HIS A 360 0.28 26.95 -1.95
CA HIS A 360 -0.93 26.87 -1.14
C HIS A 360 -1.80 28.14 -1.02
N ALA A 361 -2.96 28.13 -1.71
CA ALA A 361 -4.09 29.02 -1.41
C ALA A 361 -5.46 28.49 -1.87
N TRP A 362 -5.87 27.28 -1.44
CA TRP A 362 -7.28 26.89 -1.54
C TRP A 362 -8.07 27.47 -0.36
N ARG A 363 -8.93 28.45 -0.64
CA ARG A 363 -9.84 29.04 0.35
C ARG A 363 -10.96 28.06 0.71
N SER A 364 -11.29 27.99 1.99
CA SER A 364 -12.50 27.33 2.50
C SER A 364 -13.79 27.91 1.88
N PRO A 365 -14.88 27.13 1.76
CA PRO A 365 -16.20 27.65 1.40
C PRO A 365 -16.76 28.58 2.52
N PRO A 366 -17.68 29.51 2.18
CA PRO A 366 -18.19 30.50 3.13
C PRO A 366 -19.19 29.92 4.15
N PRO A 367 -19.33 30.53 5.35
CA PRO A 367 -20.24 30.06 6.39
C PRO A 367 -21.72 30.47 6.16
N PRO A 368 -22.68 29.74 6.75
CA PRO A 368 -24.10 30.11 6.78
C PRO A 368 -24.41 31.22 7.81
N PRO A 369 -25.56 31.91 7.70
CA PRO A 369 -25.94 33.02 8.59
C PRO A 369 -26.38 32.56 10.00
N PRO A 370 -26.33 33.45 11.01
CA PRO A 370 -26.58 33.10 12.41
C PRO A 370 -28.06 33.04 12.81
N ALA A 371 -28.35 32.25 13.84
CA ALA A 371 -29.64 32.15 14.53
C ALA A 371 -29.53 32.67 16.00
N PRO A 372 -30.62 33.12 16.64
CA PRO A 372 -30.58 33.97 17.85
C PRO A 372 -30.30 33.22 19.18
N PRO A 373 -29.94 33.95 20.26
CA PRO A 373 -29.44 33.36 21.51
C PRO A 373 -30.54 32.77 22.42
N PRO A 374 -30.20 31.84 23.33
CA PRO A 374 -31.13 31.27 24.31
C PRO A 374 -31.26 32.14 25.57
N SER A 375 -32.50 32.29 26.05
CA SER A 375 -32.79 32.92 27.33
C SER A 375 -32.80 31.90 28.47
N SER A 376 -31.88 32.11 29.42
CA SER A 376 -32.03 32.03 30.88
C SER A 376 -32.90 30.95 31.57
N LEU A 377 -32.30 30.45 32.67
CA LEU A 377 -32.85 29.95 33.94
C LEU A 377 -32.60 28.45 34.17
N SER A 378 -32.14 27.93 35.31
CA SER A 378 -31.50 28.41 36.57
C SER A 378 -31.80 27.32 37.64
N ILE A 379 -31.03 27.26 38.74
CA ILE A 379 -31.43 26.68 40.06
C ILE A 379 -31.54 25.12 40.10
N VAL A 380 -30.97 24.36 41.05
CA VAL A 380 -30.02 24.59 42.17
C VAL A 380 -29.18 23.33 42.45
N ALA A 381 -28.05 23.48 43.14
CA ALA A 381 -27.24 22.38 43.69
C ALA A 381 -27.71 21.90 45.08
N SER A 382 -27.23 20.74 45.55
CA SER A 382 -26.94 20.43 46.97
C SER A 382 -26.12 19.14 47.13
N ASP A 383 -24.88 19.30 47.61
CA ASP A 383 -24.24 18.61 48.74
C ASP A 383 -24.23 17.07 48.93
N ALA A 384 -23.03 16.51 48.68
CA ALA A 384 -22.03 16.14 49.72
C ALA A 384 -21.89 14.71 50.32
N THR A 385 -20.61 14.31 50.38
CA THR A 385 -19.90 13.49 51.40
C THR A 385 -19.83 11.95 51.31
N SER A 386 -18.59 11.45 51.46
CA SER A 386 -18.14 10.20 52.15
C SER A 386 -17.59 9.03 51.30
N LEU A 387 -16.26 8.85 51.35
CA LEU A 387 -15.52 7.57 51.26
C LEU A 387 -15.44 6.93 52.69
N PRO A 388 -14.87 5.71 52.99
CA PRO A 388 -13.90 4.86 52.26
C PRO A 388 -14.17 3.31 52.43
N PRO A 389 -13.21 2.36 52.58
CA PRO A 389 -12.17 1.84 51.66
C PRO A 389 -12.10 0.28 51.48
N MET A 390 -11.14 -0.15 50.64
CA MET A 390 -10.37 -1.43 50.60
C MET A 390 -10.75 -2.59 49.65
N GLU A 391 -9.67 -3.24 49.18
CA GLU A 391 -9.48 -4.27 48.13
C GLU A 391 -9.70 -5.71 48.65
N PRO A 392 -9.33 -6.79 47.91
CA PRO A 392 -9.27 -7.04 46.45
C PRO A 392 -10.13 -8.27 46.06
N LEU A 393 -10.17 -8.67 44.77
CA LEU A 393 -10.11 -10.09 44.32
C LEU A 393 -10.14 -10.24 42.78
N THR A 394 -9.80 -11.45 42.30
CA THR A 394 -9.36 -11.77 40.93
C THR A 394 -10.41 -12.44 40.01
N ALA A 395 -10.48 -11.96 38.75
CA ALA A 395 -10.96 -12.66 37.54
C ALA A 395 -12.45 -13.13 37.47
N PRO A 396 -13.01 -13.52 36.29
CA PRO A 396 -12.50 -13.39 34.91
C PRO A 396 -13.37 -12.51 33.99
N TRP A 397 -12.85 -12.19 32.79
CA TRP A 397 -13.54 -11.38 31.77
C TRP A 397 -14.73 -12.13 31.14
N SER A 398 -15.93 -11.59 31.26
CA SER A 398 -17.10 -12.00 30.48
C SER A 398 -18.11 -10.87 30.34
N SER A 399 -18.33 -10.43 29.10
CA SER A 399 -19.50 -9.68 28.61
C SER A 399 -19.86 -8.34 29.27
N LEU A 400 -19.70 -7.24 28.55
CA LEU A 400 -20.63 -6.09 28.60
C LEU A 400 -20.55 -5.23 27.31
N SER A 401 -21.06 -5.76 26.20
CA SER A 401 -21.45 -4.94 25.04
C SER A 401 -22.89 -4.49 25.22
N ALA A 402 -23.18 -3.19 25.09
CA ALA A 402 -24.56 -2.70 25.15
C ALA A 402 -25.43 -3.28 24.01
N PRO A 403 -26.67 -3.77 24.26
CA PRO A 403 -27.48 -4.41 23.22
C PRO A 403 -28.09 -3.40 22.24
N ARG A 404 -28.25 -3.81 20.97
CA ARG A 404 -29.12 -3.11 20.01
C ARG A 404 -30.60 -3.33 20.37
N PRO A 405 -31.53 -2.44 20.01
CA PRO A 405 -32.95 -2.63 20.27
C PRO A 405 -33.60 -3.64 19.29
N PRO A 406 -34.62 -4.42 19.75
CA PRO A 406 -35.42 -5.31 18.92
C PRO A 406 -36.21 -4.53 17.85
N TRP A 407 -36.72 -5.24 16.83
CA TRP A 407 -37.38 -4.62 15.67
C TRP A 407 -38.64 -5.35 15.23
N SER A 408 -39.69 -4.60 14.91
CA SER A 408 -40.93 -5.12 14.33
C SER A 408 -40.80 -5.29 12.81
N CYS A 409 -41.29 -6.41 12.28
CA CYS A 409 -41.32 -6.63 10.84
C CYS A 409 -42.31 -5.68 10.16
N ALA A 410 -41.87 -4.91 9.16
CA ALA A 410 -42.72 -3.98 8.44
C ALA A 410 -43.90 -4.65 7.70
N ASN A 411 -43.84 -5.96 7.45
CA ASN A 411 -44.88 -6.73 6.76
C ASN A 411 -45.86 -7.43 7.72
N CYS A 412 -45.38 -8.28 8.63
CA CYS A 412 -46.24 -9.08 9.54
C CYS A 412 -46.30 -8.53 10.98
N ARG A 413 -45.60 -7.43 11.28
CA ARG A 413 -45.53 -6.75 12.58
C ARG A 413 -44.95 -7.55 13.75
N THR A 414 -44.57 -8.82 13.56
CA THR A 414 -43.85 -9.63 14.54
C THR A 414 -42.59 -8.93 15.04
N THR A 415 -42.43 -8.86 16.37
CA THR A 415 -41.24 -8.30 17.03
C THR A 415 -40.13 -9.34 17.06
N ASN A 416 -38.96 -8.98 16.53
CA ASN A 416 -37.78 -9.82 16.44
C ASN A 416 -36.68 -9.26 17.36
N ASP A 417 -35.95 -10.15 18.02
CA ASP A 417 -34.76 -9.76 18.79
C ASP A 417 -33.71 -9.10 17.89
N ALA A 418 -32.94 -8.18 18.47
CA ALA A 418 -32.01 -7.32 17.74
C ALA A 418 -30.91 -8.06 16.97
N ARG A 419 -30.61 -9.31 17.35
CA ARG A 419 -29.66 -10.20 16.68
C ARG A 419 -30.19 -10.83 15.38
N TYR A 420 -31.51 -10.92 15.21
CA TYR A 420 -32.09 -11.53 14.00
C TYR A 420 -32.13 -10.53 12.86
N VAL A 421 -31.62 -10.92 11.69
CA VAL A 421 -31.62 -10.10 10.46
C VAL A 421 -32.85 -10.37 9.59
N LEU A 422 -33.48 -11.53 9.78
CA LEU A 422 -34.73 -11.97 9.16
C LEU A 422 -35.84 -12.03 10.22
N CYS A 423 -37.09 -11.88 9.80
CA CYS A 423 -38.23 -11.97 10.71
C CYS A 423 -38.59 -13.44 11.01
N VAL A 424 -38.56 -13.84 12.29
CA VAL A 424 -38.74 -15.24 12.73
C VAL A 424 -40.10 -15.87 12.37
N ALA A 425 -41.06 -15.07 11.88
CA ALA A 425 -42.40 -15.52 11.48
C ALA A 425 -42.68 -15.45 9.96
N CYS A 426 -41.79 -14.86 9.16
CA CYS A 426 -42.00 -14.78 7.70
C CYS A 426 -40.72 -14.68 6.85
N ASP A 427 -39.56 -14.86 7.48
CA ASP A 427 -38.19 -14.79 6.94
C ASP A 427 -37.84 -13.55 6.11
N ARG A 428 -38.66 -12.48 6.19
CA ARG A 428 -38.38 -11.22 5.50
C ARG A 428 -37.26 -10.43 6.20
N PRO A 429 -36.28 -9.87 5.46
CA PRO A 429 -35.21 -9.07 6.04
C PRO A 429 -35.69 -7.80 6.74
N ARG A 430 -34.96 -7.41 7.79
CA ARG A 430 -35.11 -6.12 8.50
C ARG A 430 -35.02 -4.96 7.51
N GLY A 431 -36.06 -4.11 7.50
CA GLY A 431 -36.11 -2.90 6.67
C GLY A 431 -36.68 -3.08 5.25
N CYS A 432 -37.08 -4.29 4.84
CA CYS A 432 -37.68 -4.50 3.52
C CYS A 432 -39.05 -3.81 3.39
N ARG A 433 -39.14 -2.73 2.60
CA ARG A 433 -40.37 -2.03 2.24
C ARG A 433 -40.77 -2.34 0.79
N MET A 434 -41.78 -3.21 0.62
CA MET A 434 -42.57 -3.28 -0.62
C MET A 434 -44.05 -3.50 -0.24
N PRO A 435 -44.98 -2.66 -0.75
CA PRO A 435 -46.41 -2.78 -0.46
C PRO A 435 -47.06 -3.97 -1.22
N PRO A 436 -48.29 -4.38 -0.86
CA PRO A 436 -48.93 -5.54 -1.46
C PRO A 436 -49.40 -5.24 -2.88
N SER A 437 -49.06 -6.12 -3.83
CA SER A 437 -49.67 -6.17 -5.15
C SER A 437 -51.05 -6.83 -5.04
N THR A 438 -52.09 -6.04 -4.83
CA THR A 438 -53.49 -6.49 -4.84
C THR A 438 -54.12 -6.29 -6.22
N SER A 439 -54.50 -7.38 -6.86
CA SER A 439 -55.49 -7.41 -7.96
C SER A 439 -56.34 -8.67 -7.81
N SER A 440 -57.44 -8.50 -7.08
CA SER A 440 -58.76 -9.16 -7.16
C SER A 440 -58.95 -10.46 -7.98
N GLU A 441 -59.59 -11.44 -7.31
CA GLU A 441 -60.70 -12.30 -7.79
C GLU A 441 -60.42 -13.29 -8.96
N GLU A 442 -60.87 -14.56 -8.96
CA GLU A 442 -61.82 -15.28 -8.09
C GLU A 442 -61.63 -16.82 -8.16
N ASP A 443 -62.30 -17.53 -7.24
CA ASP A 443 -62.77 -18.94 -7.23
C ASP A 443 -61.80 -20.14 -6.91
N PRO A 444 -62.28 -21.18 -6.16
CA PRO A 444 -61.43 -22.23 -5.59
C PRO A 444 -61.61 -23.63 -6.22
N GLY A 445 -60.58 -24.48 -6.06
CA GLY A 445 -60.76 -25.94 -6.10
C GLY A 445 -60.13 -26.69 -7.27
N SER A 446 -58.80 -26.80 -7.28
CA SER A 446 -58.12 -27.95 -7.89
C SER A 446 -56.79 -28.23 -7.20
N TRP A 447 -56.53 -29.49 -6.85
CA TRP A 447 -55.28 -29.90 -6.22
C TRP A 447 -54.18 -30.04 -7.28
N GLY A 448 -53.44 -28.95 -7.52
CA GLY A 448 -52.41 -28.88 -8.56
C GLY A 448 -51.39 -27.76 -8.36
N GLN A 449 -50.25 -28.12 -7.79
CA GLN A 449 -48.93 -27.46 -7.83
C GLN A 449 -48.75 -26.26 -8.80
N THR A 450 -48.48 -25.04 -8.29
CA THR A 450 -47.72 -24.00 -9.04
C THR A 450 -47.13 -22.87 -8.17
N VAL A 451 -45.80 -22.88 -8.07
CA VAL A 451 -44.86 -21.74 -8.10
C VAL A 451 -45.28 -20.39 -7.46
N ARG A 452 -44.69 -20.07 -6.30
CA ARG A 452 -44.24 -18.69 -6.01
C ARG A 452 -43.03 -18.67 -5.06
N GLY A 453 -41.83 -18.82 -5.61
CA GLY A 453 -40.60 -18.97 -4.84
C GLY A 453 -39.33 -19.08 -5.69
N ARG A 454 -39.14 -18.18 -6.65
CA ARG A 454 -37.88 -18.00 -7.38
C ARG A 454 -37.44 -16.54 -7.33
N TRP A 455 -36.15 -16.28 -7.51
CA TRP A 455 -35.57 -14.94 -7.61
C TRP A 455 -34.60 -14.84 -8.79
N SER A 456 -34.83 -13.87 -9.67
CA SER A 456 -33.91 -13.57 -10.78
C SER A 456 -32.66 -12.86 -10.27
N CYS A 457 -31.49 -13.33 -10.71
CA CYS A 457 -30.23 -12.69 -10.33
C CYS A 457 -30.13 -11.29 -10.93
N GLN A 458 -29.88 -10.27 -10.11
CA GLN A 458 -29.77 -8.89 -10.62
C GLN A 458 -28.57 -8.70 -11.59
N SER A 459 -27.58 -9.59 -11.58
CA SER A 459 -26.38 -9.52 -12.43
C SER A 459 -26.47 -10.35 -13.71
N CYS A 460 -26.97 -11.58 -13.67
CA CYS A 460 -27.04 -12.48 -14.85
C CYS A 460 -28.48 -12.89 -15.25
N THR A 461 -29.50 -12.35 -14.57
CA THR A 461 -30.95 -12.62 -14.77
C THR A 461 -31.45 -14.05 -14.54
N PHE A 462 -30.56 -15.04 -14.36
CA PHE A 462 -30.92 -16.43 -14.09
C PHE A 462 -31.86 -16.60 -12.88
N GLU A 463 -32.90 -17.44 -13.01
CA GLU A 463 -33.88 -17.69 -11.94
C GLU A 463 -33.43 -18.76 -10.95
N ASN A 464 -33.16 -18.32 -9.74
CA ASN A 464 -32.70 -19.16 -8.64
C ASN A 464 -33.86 -19.51 -7.71
N GLU A 465 -33.75 -20.62 -6.98
CA GLU A 465 -34.79 -21.07 -6.05
C GLU A 465 -34.82 -20.23 -4.77
N ALA A 466 -35.99 -20.03 -4.16
CA ALA A 466 -36.16 -19.10 -3.04
C ALA A 466 -35.25 -19.37 -1.83
N ALA A 467 -34.84 -20.62 -1.59
CA ALA A 467 -33.93 -21.00 -0.52
C ALA A 467 -32.45 -20.68 -0.82
N THR A 468 -32.09 -20.46 -2.09
CA THR A 468 -30.70 -20.17 -2.48
C THR A 468 -30.35 -18.70 -2.21
N VAL A 469 -29.16 -18.48 -1.64
CA VAL A 469 -28.63 -17.13 -1.31
C VAL A 469 -27.59 -16.63 -2.30
N LEU A 470 -27.03 -17.53 -3.13
CA LEU A 470 -26.13 -17.23 -4.25
C LEU A 470 -26.80 -17.65 -5.56
N CYS A 471 -26.45 -16.99 -6.66
CA CYS A 471 -26.96 -17.37 -7.98
C CYS A 471 -26.25 -18.61 -8.53
N ALA A 472 -26.98 -19.63 -8.97
CA ALA A 472 -26.40 -20.88 -9.48
C ALA A 472 -25.58 -20.73 -10.79
N MET A 473 -25.71 -19.60 -11.50
CA MET A 473 -24.99 -19.34 -12.77
C MET A 473 -23.83 -18.35 -12.67
N CYS A 474 -23.76 -17.52 -11.63
CA CYS A 474 -22.69 -16.52 -11.49
C CYS A 474 -22.22 -16.32 -10.05
N GLU A 475 -22.70 -17.17 -9.14
CA GLU A 475 -22.37 -17.25 -7.70
C GLU A 475 -22.57 -15.95 -6.90
N ARG A 476 -23.12 -14.90 -7.51
CA ARG A 476 -23.36 -13.62 -6.84
C ARG A 476 -24.47 -13.72 -5.78
N PRO A 477 -24.28 -13.08 -4.61
CA PRO A 477 -25.30 -13.01 -3.57
C PRO A 477 -26.61 -12.40 -4.07
N ARG A 478 -27.74 -12.89 -3.53
CA ARG A 478 -29.10 -12.44 -3.83
C ARG A 478 -29.34 -10.94 -3.63
N LEU A 479 -28.60 -10.32 -2.72
CA LEU A 479 -28.67 -8.89 -2.40
C LEU A 479 -27.57 -8.05 -3.09
N ALA A 480 -26.72 -8.66 -3.92
CA ALA A 480 -25.73 -7.93 -4.69
C ALA A 480 -26.43 -7.15 -5.83
N GLY A 481 -26.29 -5.82 -5.79
CA GLY A 481 -26.86 -4.93 -6.81
C GLY A 481 -26.25 -5.12 -8.20
N LYS A 482 -26.88 -4.50 -9.20
CA LYS A 482 -26.37 -4.46 -10.58
C LYS A 482 -24.95 -3.86 -10.63
N PRO A 483 -24.00 -4.50 -11.33
CA PRO A 483 -22.69 -3.90 -11.56
C PRO A 483 -22.83 -2.72 -12.52
N GLY A 484 -22.67 -1.48 -12.04
CA GLY A 484 -22.73 -0.30 -12.92
C GLY A 484 -23.07 1.06 -12.30
N MET A 485 -23.35 1.16 -11.00
CA MET A 485 -23.44 2.45 -10.30
C MET A 485 -22.61 2.39 -9.02
N GLY A 486 -21.63 3.27 -8.90
CA GLY A 486 -20.83 3.41 -7.69
C GLY A 486 -21.50 4.38 -6.73
N ASP A 487 -22.03 3.86 -5.63
CA ASP A 487 -22.35 4.64 -4.43
C ASP A 487 -22.20 3.74 -3.20
N ALA A 488 -21.00 3.75 -2.62
CA ALA A 488 -20.74 3.23 -1.29
C ALA A 488 -20.63 4.41 -0.32
N LYS A 489 -21.76 4.96 0.11
CA LYS A 489 -21.83 5.84 1.29
C LYS A 489 -22.19 5.00 2.53
N PRO A 490 -21.48 5.16 3.66
CA PRO A 490 -21.74 4.38 4.86
C PRO A 490 -23.07 4.75 5.53
N LEU A 491 -23.79 3.73 6.01
CA LEU A 491 -25.10 3.85 6.66
C LEU A 491 -25.00 4.14 8.16
N ILE A 492 -24.90 5.40 8.58
CA ILE A 492 -25.52 5.89 9.83
C ILE A 492 -25.97 7.36 9.67
N ALA A 493 -27.29 7.58 9.62
CA ALA A 493 -28.04 8.66 10.29
C ALA A 493 -29.48 8.70 9.74
N TRP A 494 -30.48 8.74 10.62
CA TRP A 494 -31.87 9.06 10.25
C TRP A 494 -32.23 10.42 10.84
N GLY A 495 -32.82 11.28 10.01
CA GLY A 495 -33.46 12.56 10.35
C GLY A 495 -34.55 12.83 9.30
N PRO A 496 -35.70 13.43 9.65
CA PRO A 496 -36.95 13.21 8.91
C PRO A 496 -37.09 14.00 7.60
N GLU A 497 -37.95 13.46 6.74
CA GLU A 497 -38.28 13.95 5.40
C GLU A 497 -39.07 15.28 5.43
N THR A 498 -38.73 16.19 4.53
CA THR A 498 -39.68 17.07 3.85
C THR A 498 -39.35 17.05 2.37
N GLY A 499 -40.29 16.60 1.53
CA GLY A 499 -40.10 16.52 0.09
C GLY A 499 -40.69 17.74 -0.63
N GLN A 500 -40.36 17.90 -1.91
CA GLN A 500 -41.35 18.14 -2.97
C GLN A 500 -40.72 18.15 -4.38
N GLN A 501 -41.39 17.40 -5.26
CA GLN A 501 -41.66 17.65 -6.69
C GLN A 501 -40.52 17.93 -7.70
N GLU A 502 -40.63 17.20 -8.82
CA GLU A 502 -39.99 17.46 -10.09
C GLU A 502 -40.57 18.75 -10.72
N GLU A 503 -39.74 19.54 -11.43
CA GLU A 503 -40.22 20.61 -12.31
C GLU A 503 -39.46 20.65 -13.63
N GLU A 504 -40.15 21.00 -14.72
CA GLU A 504 -39.73 20.74 -16.11
C GLU A 504 -38.68 21.71 -16.67
N SER A 505 -37.86 21.18 -17.59
CA SER A 505 -36.65 21.83 -18.10
C SER A 505 -36.92 22.95 -19.11
N SER A 506 -36.47 24.17 -18.81
CA SER A 506 -36.34 25.28 -19.77
C SER A 506 -34.87 25.49 -20.18
N GLY A 507 -34.36 24.68 -21.11
CA GLY A 507 -33.00 24.80 -21.64
C GLY A 507 -32.90 25.51 -23.00
N TRP A 508 -31.68 25.81 -23.44
CA TRP A 508 -31.38 26.44 -24.74
C TRP A 508 -30.15 25.83 -25.42
N GLN A 509 -30.24 25.64 -26.74
CA GLN A 509 -29.13 25.09 -27.53
C GLN A 509 -28.08 26.16 -27.88
N CYS A 510 -26.81 25.86 -27.63
CA CYS A 510 -25.71 26.76 -27.97
C CYS A 510 -25.41 26.75 -29.48
N GLU A 511 -25.51 27.91 -30.14
CA GLU A 511 -25.18 28.03 -31.57
C GLU A 511 -23.70 27.76 -31.91
N HIS A 512 -22.79 27.74 -30.93
CA HIS A 512 -21.35 27.54 -31.16
C HIS A 512 -20.88 26.09 -31.00
N CYS A 513 -21.52 25.29 -30.13
CA CYS A 513 -21.12 23.90 -29.88
C CYS A 513 -22.31 22.91 -29.89
N THR A 514 -23.51 23.36 -30.25
CA THR A 514 -24.78 22.60 -30.30
C THR A 514 -25.25 21.97 -28.99
N TYR A 515 -24.54 22.22 -27.87
CA TYR A 515 -24.87 21.70 -26.55
C TYR A 515 -26.15 22.34 -25.98
N TRP A 516 -26.99 21.55 -25.32
CA TRP A 516 -28.25 21.98 -24.70
C TRP A 516 -28.05 22.40 -23.24
N ASN A 517 -27.89 23.70 -23.00
CA ASN A 517 -27.72 24.25 -21.66
C ASN A 517 -29.02 24.18 -20.90
N LYS A 518 -29.00 23.60 -19.70
CA LYS A 518 -30.20 23.51 -18.83
C LYS A 518 -30.45 24.79 -18.03
N ILE A 519 -29.44 25.64 -17.88
CA ILE A 519 -29.46 26.84 -17.04
C ILE A 519 -29.89 28.07 -17.87
N ARG A 520 -30.82 28.87 -17.33
CA ARG A 520 -31.25 30.14 -17.92
C ARG A 520 -30.13 31.20 -17.76
N GLY A 521 -29.30 31.35 -18.78
CA GLY A 521 -28.22 32.33 -18.87
C GLY A 521 -27.74 32.50 -20.31
N ARG A 522 -26.98 33.56 -20.61
CA ARG A 522 -26.46 33.79 -21.98
C ARG A 522 -25.14 33.07 -22.28
N VAL A 523 -24.51 32.45 -21.28
CA VAL A 523 -23.20 31.78 -21.41
C VAL A 523 -23.42 30.27 -21.41
N CYS A 524 -22.88 29.57 -22.40
CA CYS A 524 -23.00 28.11 -22.48
C CYS A 524 -22.06 27.42 -21.50
N GLU A 525 -22.57 26.52 -20.65
CA GLU A 525 -21.81 25.86 -19.58
C GLU A 525 -20.69 24.93 -20.09
N MET A 526 -20.78 24.44 -21.32
CA MET A 526 -19.80 23.52 -21.92
C MET A 526 -18.73 24.19 -22.78
N CYS A 527 -18.94 25.42 -23.27
CA CYS A 527 -17.95 26.14 -24.08
C CYS A 527 -17.60 27.54 -23.56
N ASN A 528 -18.28 28.01 -22.52
CA ASN A 528 -18.18 29.33 -21.90
C ASN A 528 -18.27 30.52 -22.88
N ARG A 529 -18.82 30.31 -24.08
CA ARG A 529 -19.11 31.38 -25.04
C ARG A 529 -20.51 31.93 -24.80
N THR A 530 -20.59 33.25 -24.75
CA THR A 530 -21.86 33.99 -24.69
C THR A 530 -22.56 33.92 -26.05
N THR A 531 -23.82 33.50 -26.10
CA THR A 531 -24.60 33.55 -27.34
C THR A 531 -24.82 35.00 -27.78
N GLN A 532 -24.60 35.28 -29.06
CA GLN A 532 -24.84 36.59 -29.66
C GLN A 532 -26.30 36.81 -30.10
N ARG A 533 -27.14 35.76 -30.10
CA ARG A 533 -28.57 35.88 -30.43
C ARG A 533 -29.39 35.95 -29.14
N GLY A 534 -30.20 37.01 -29.02
CA GLY A 534 -30.89 37.34 -27.78
C GLY A 534 -32.06 36.41 -27.44
N GLY A 535 -31.97 35.72 -26.30
CA GLY A 535 -33.15 35.29 -25.51
C GLY A 535 -33.66 36.43 -24.61
N PRO A 536 -34.93 36.39 -24.17
CA PRO A 536 -35.69 37.58 -23.77
C PRO A 536 -35.11 38.33 -22.57
N ALA A 537 -35.29 39.64 -22.57
CA ALA A 537 -34.99 40.50 -21.43
C ALA A 537 -35.97 40.24 -20.26
N PRO A 538 -35.59 40.55 -19.01
CA PRO A 538 -36.56 40.66 -17.92
C PRO A 538 -37.62 41.70 -18.31
N ALA A 539 -38.89 41.31 -18.27
CA ALA A 539 -39.98 42.21 -18.60
C ALA A 539 -40.09 43.35 -17.57
N LEU A 540 -40.23 44.57 -18.07
CA LEU A 540 -40.73 45.70 -17.29
C LEU A 540 -42.14 45.36 -16.77
N LEU A 541 -42.40 45.61 -15.48
CA LEU A 541 -43.77 45.74 -14.98
C LEU A 541 -44.19 47.23 -15.01
N PRO A 542 -45.33 47.59 -15.64
CA PRO A 542 -45.83 48.97 -15.66
C PRO A 542 -46.50 49.42 -14.33
N PRO A 543 -46.86 50.72 -14.19
CA PRO A 543 -47.24 51.34 -12.91
C PRO A 543 -48.76 51.46 -12.67
N LYS A 544 -49.10 51.92 -11.43
CA LYS A 544 -50.37 52.53 -10.91
C LYS A 544 -51.15 51.69 -9.88
N PRO A 545 -52.05 52.29 -9.06
CA PRO A 545 -51.95 53.61 -8.39
C PRO A 545 -52.51 53.62 -6.93
N GLU A 546 -52.30 54.72 -6.19
CA GLU A 546 -53.22 55.31 -5.15
C GLU A 546 -53.64 54.44 -3.92
N LYS A 547 -53.81 54.94 -2.68
CA LYS A 547 -53.93 56.31 -2.17
C LYS A 547 -53.66 56.42 -0.65
N GLU A 548 -53.13 57.58 -0.25
CA GLU A 548 -53.50 58.43 0.91
C GLU A 548 -53.97 57.80 2.24
N GLU A 549 -53.24 58.07 3.34
CA GLU A 549 -53.88 58.70 4.52
C GLU A 549 -52.90 59.59 5.35
N GLU A 550 -53.39 60.82 5.58
CA GLU A 550 -53.08 61.90 6.54
C GLU A 550 -51.75 62.04 7.33
N ASP A 551 -51.08 63.16 7.07
CA ASP A 551 -50.99 64.34 7.98
C ASP A 551 -50.84 64.09 9.50
N ARG A 552 -49.69 64.47 10.09
CA ARG A 552 -49.59 65.71 10.91
C ARG A 552 -48.22 66.00 11.55
N GLN A 553 -47.77 67.23 11.33
CA GLN A 553 -47.00 68.10 12.26
C GLN A 553 -45.54 67.69 12.59
N ARG A 554 -44.55 68.62 12.68
CA ARG A 554 -44.59 70.10 12.58
C ARG A 554 -43.18 70.68 12.35
N LYS A 555 -43.10 71.81 11.61
CA LYS A 555 -42.04 72.86 11.65
C LYS A 555 -40.63 72.47 11.13
N SER A 556 -39.73 73.37 10.69
CA SER A 556 -39.72 74.80 10.26
C SER A 556 -38.23 75.22 10.17
N LEU A 557 -37.60 75.79 9.14
CA LEU A 557 -37.93 76.35 7.80
C LEU A 557 -36.84 75.83 6.79
N THR A 558 -36.84 76.04 5.47
CA THR A 558 -36.76 77.33 4.72
C THR A 558 -37.04 77.12 3.23
N SER A 559 -37.65 78.13 2.60
CA SER A 559 -37.95 78.20 1.17
C SER A 559 -36.83 78.89 0.39
N GLU A 560 -36.66 78.52 -0.88
CA GLU A 560 -35.81 79.24 -1.83
C GLU A 560 -36.24 80.72 -1.96
N VAL A 561 -35.25 81.63 -1.96
CA VAL A 561 -35.41 82.95 -2.56
C VAL A 561 -34.28 83.13 -3.57
N LYS A 562 -34.67 83.49 -4.79
CA LYS A 562 -33.80 83.66 -5.95
C LYS A 562 -32.89 84.88 -5.75
N GLY A 563 -31.57 84.68 -5.78
CA GLY A 563 -30.61 85.77 -5.66
C GLY A 563 -29.16 85.34 -5.84
N ASP A 564 -28.61 85.57 -7.04
CA ASP A 564 -27.18 85.85 -7.20
C ASP A 564 -26.90 87.30 -6.75
N PRO A 565 -25.67 87.70 -6.40
CA PRO A 565 -24.48 86.89 -6.09
C PRO A 565 -23.84 87.25 -4.74
N LYS A 566 -22.97 86.37 -4.19
CA LYS A 566 -21.63 86.69 -3.62
C LYS A 566 -21.01 85.55 -2.81
N ASP A 567 -19.77 85.26 -3.16
CA ASP A 567 -18.61 84.91 -2.31
C ASP A 567 -18.84 84.32 -0.91
N GLY A 568 -18.34 83.08 -0.71
CA GLY A 568 -17.83 82.68 0.61
C GLY A 568 -18.26 81.31 1.18
N ASN A 569 -18.09 80.19 0.46
CA ASN A 569 -18.08 78.87 1.14
C ASN A 569 -17.21 77.76 0.51
N LYS A 570 -16.13 78.11 -0.21
CA LYS A 570 -15.19 77.10 -0.75
C LYS A 570 -14.17 76.58 0.28
N THR A 571 -14.08 77.17 1.47
CA THR A 571 -13.07 76.84 2.49
C THR A 571 -13.47 75.69 3.43
N SER A 572 -14.76 75.38 3.59
CA SER A 572 -15.20 74.32 4.53
C SER A 572 -15.11 72.91 3.94
N LEU A 573 -15.60 72.71 2.71
CA LEU A 573 -15.55 71.40 2.03
C LEU A 573 -14.12 70.92 1.77
N VAL A 574 -13.22 71.84 1.38
CA VAL A 574 -11.80 71.53 1.20
C VAL A 574 -11.20 71.03 2.52
N SER A 575 -11.50 71.65 3.67
CA SER A 575 -11.02 71.19 4.98
C SER A 575 -11.44 69.74 5.30
N GLN A 576 -12.67 69.35 4.94
CA GLN A 576 -13.16 67.98 5.15
C GLN A 576 -12.53 66.97 4.18
N GLU A 577 -12.34 67.33 2.90
CA GLU A 577 -11.61 66.50 1.93
C GLU A 577 -10.13 66.38 2.28
N GLU A 578 -9.49 67.43 2.82
CA GLU A 578 -8.12 67.37 3.32
C GLU A 578 -7.99 66.52 4.59
N ALA A 579 -8.98 66.56 5.49
CA ALA A 579 -9.03 65.70 6.67
C ALA A 579 -9.20 64.23 6.28
N GLU A 580 -10.09 63.91 5.33
CA GLU A 580 -10.27 62.54 4.84
C GLU A 580 -9.05 62.07 4.04
N ARG A 581 -8.42 62.94 3.24
CA ARG A 581 -7.15 62.64 2.55
C ARG A 581 -6.02 62.34 3.54
N ARG A 582 -5.85 63.15 4.59
CA ARG A 582 -4.87 62.90 5.67
C ARG A 582 -5.19 61.61 6.44
N ARG A 583 -6.47 61.29 6.65
CA ARG A 583 -6.91 60.03 7.27
C ARG A 583 -6.56 58.82 6.40
N GLN A 584 -6.82 58.88 5.10
CA GLN A 584 -6.47 57.84 4.14
C GLN A 584 -4.95 57.68 3.99
N GLU A 585 -4.21 58.79 3.98
CA GLU A 585 -2.75 58.77 3.95
C GLU A 585 -2.15 58.14 5.21
N LYS A 586 -2.65 58.52 6.39
CA LYS A 586 -2.25 57.88 7.65
C LYS A 586 -2.58 56.38 7.67
N LEU A 587 -3.78 55.97 7.23
CA LEU A 587 -4.15 54.55 7.13
C LEU A 587 -3.26 53.79 6.13
N ARG A 588 -2.83 54.43 5.04
CA ARG A 588 -1.88 53.88 4.07
C ARG A 588 -0.48 53.71 4.68
N GLU A 589 -0.01 54.69 5.44
CA GLU A 589 1.29 54.64 6.14
C GLU A 589 1.29 53.58 7.25
N ASP A 590 0.28 53.56 8.09
CA ASP A 590 0.16 52.59 9.19
C ASP A 590 -0.02 51.16 8.63
N GLY A 591 -0.77 51.00 7.53
CA GLY A 591 -0.84 49.74 6.78
C GLY A 591 0.50 49.32 6.14
N GLN A 592 1.28 50.27 5.62
CA GLN A 592 2.62 49.99 5.09
C GLN A 592 3.61 49.58 6.19
N LYS A 593 3.56 50.21 7.37
CA LYS A 593 4.35 49.79 8.55
C LYS A 593 3.98 48.38 9.00
N MET A 594 2.68 48.06 9.07
CA MET A 594 2.21 46.71 9.43
C MET A 594 2.69 45.65 8.44
N VAL A 595 2.62 45.92 7.13
CA VAL A 595 3.13 45.01 6.09
C VAL A 595 4.66 44.86 6.17
N ALA A 596 5.40 45.91 6.55
CA ALA A 596 6.85 45.82 6.76
C ALA A 596 7.19 44.89 7.94
N MET A 597 6.53 45.06 9.10
CA MET A 597 6.73 44.19 10.28
C MET A 597 6.34 42.73 10.01
N ILE A 598 5.27 42.48 9.24
CA ILE A 598 4.88 41.13 8.84
C ILE A 598 5.97 40.51 7.95
N ARG A 599 6.43 41.21 6.92
CA ARG A 599 7.49 40.70 6.01
C ARG A 599 8.82 40.45 6.72
N GLU A 600 9.17 41.29 7.69
CA GLU A 600 10.34 41.09 8.54
C GLU A 600 10.19 39.78 9.33
N ALA A 601 9.05 39.57 9.98
CA ALA A 601 8.78 38.36 10.76
C ALA A 601 8.66 37.09 9.89
N GLU A 602 8.04 37.18 8.72
CA GLU A 602 7.95 36.10 7.72
C GLU A 602 9.34 35.64 7.26
N ALA A 603 10.31 36.55 7.15
CA ALA A 603 11.70 36.21 6.81
C ALA A 603 12.40 35.35 7.87
N PHE A 604 11.88 35.33 9.11
CA PHE A 604 12.29 34.44 10.20
C PHE A 604 11.29 33.29 10.45
N GLY A 605 10.35 33.04 9.53
CA GLY A 605 9.38 31.94 9.61
C GLY A 605 8.23 32.16 10.59
N VAL A 606 7.99 33.40 11.05
CA VAL A 606 6.88 33.75 11.94
C VAL A 606 5.62 34.04 11.11
N ALA A 607 4.50 33.40 11.47
CA ALA A 607 3.23 33.59 10.78
C ALA A 607 2.61 34.99 11.01
N PRO A 608 1.94 35.61 10.01
CA PRO A 608 1.32 36.94 10.14
C PRO A 608 0.34 37.06 11.32
N GLU A 609 -0.36 35.98 11.67
CA GLU A 609 -1.33 35.93 12.75
C GLU A 609 -0.65 36.04 14.12
N MET A 610 0.57 35.50 14.28
CA MET A 610 1.41 35.69 15.49
C MET A 610 1.78 37.16 15.66
N VAL A 611 2.14 37.85 14.55
CA VAL A 611 2.49 39.27 14.54
C VAL A 611 1.29 40.14 14.90
N ALA A 612 0.11 39.82 14.33
CA ALA A 612 -1.14 40.51 14.64
C ALA A 612 -1.57 40.31 16.11
N ALA A 613 -1.45 39.09 16.64
CA ALA A 613 -1.72 38.79 18.04
C ALA A 613 -0.74 39.51 19.00
N ALA A 614 0.56 39.51 18.69
CA ALA A 614 1.57 40.23 19.46
C ALA A 614 1.33 41.75 19.48
N LEU A 615 0.99 42.36 18.33
CA LEU A 615 0.66 43.78 18.23
C LEU A 615 -0.56 44.15 19.09
N ARG A 616 -1.61 43.34 19.09
CA ARG A 616 -2.82 43.57 19.90
C ARG A 616 -2.61 43.34 21.39
N TYR A 617 -1.78 42.35 21.76
CA TYR A 617 -1.51 42.00 23.16
C TYR A 617 -0.52 42.94 23.83
N SER A 618 0.65 43.16 23.21
CA SER A 618 1.76 43.91 23.81
C SER A 618 1.76 45.41 23.48
N GLY A 619 1.13 45.81 22.37
CA GLY A 619 1.26 47.17 21.83
C GLY A 619 2.68 47.52 21.34
N ALA A 620 3.60 46.55 21.28
CA ALA A 620 5.01 46.81 20.98
C ALA A 620 5.24 47.21 19.51
N GLU A 621 6.05 48.25 19.29
CA GLU A 621 6.44 48.71 17.94
C GLU A 621 7.41 47.74 17.22
N LEU A 622 7.94 46.72 17.93
CA LEU A 622 8.84 45.69 17.38
C LEU A 622 8.32 44.28 17.72
N PRO A 623 7.29 43.77 17.01
CA PRO A 623 6.63 42.50 17.37
C PRO A 623 7.55 41.30 17.34
N LEU A 624 8.50 41.23 16.39
CA LEU A 624 9.43 40.12 16.24
C LEU A 624 10.37 39.99 17.45
N ALA A 625 10.83 41.11 18.02
CA ALA A 625 11.66 41.09 19.23
C ALA A 625 10.85 40.55 20.41
N TRP A 626 9.64 41.09 20.61
CA TRP A 626 8.73 40.69 21.69
C TRP A 626 8.31 39.21 21.62
N LEU A 627 8.01 38.72 20.41
CA LEU A 627 7.69 37.30 20.15
C LEU A 627 8.83 36.35 20.52
N ASN A 628 10.08 36.80 20.42
CA ASN A 628 11.25 35.99 20.77
C ASN A 628 11.62 36.10 22.27
N SER A 629 11.35 37.23 22.94
CA SER A 629 11.75 37.46 24.33
C SER A 629 10.67 37.16 25.37
N GLU A 630 9.44 37.64 25.17
CA GLU A 630 8.41 37.69 26.22
C GLU A 630 7.29 36.67 26.02
N LEU A 631 6.89 36.41 24.76
CA LEU A 631 5.86 35.42 24.45
C LEU A 631 6.09 34.04 25.12
N PRO A 632 7.33 33.49 25.22
CA PRO A 632 7.54 32.21 25.90
C PRO A 632 6.98 32.17 27.33
N CYS A 633 7.28 33.19 28.13
CA CYS A 633 6.83 33.30 29.53
C CYS A 633 5.32 33.55 29.63
N VAL A 634 4.76 34.34 28.71
CA VAL A 634 3.31 34.58 28.62
C VAL A 634 2.56 33.28 28.36
N LEU A 635 3.02 32.47 27.40
CA LEU A 635 2.39 31.20 27.07
C LEU A 635 2.52 30.14 28.17
N GLU A 636 3.61 30.16 28.95
CA GLU A 636 3.77 29.31 30.14
C GLU A 636 2.77 29.69 31.24
N GLY A 637 2.69 30.96 31.64
CA GLY A 637 1.69 31.41 32.62
C GLY A 637 0.25 31.18 32.16
N MET A 638 -0.03 31.30 30.86
CA MET A 638 -1.33 30.95 30.28
C MET A 638 -1.60 29.43 30.28
N ALA A 639 -0.60 28.58 30.12
CA ALA A 639 -0.75 27.12 30.19
C ALA A 639 -0.98 26.63 31.62
N GLU A 640 -0.33 27.26 32.62
CA GLU A 640 -0.63 27.06 34.03
C GLU A 640 -2.07 27.47 34.36
N LEU A 641 -2.48 28.68 33.95
CA LEU A 641 -3.85 29.19 34.14
C LEU A 641 -4.91 28.31 33.46
N ALA A 642 -4.63 27.85 32.24
CA ALA A 642 -5.50 26.91 31.53
C ALA A 642 -5.60 25.57 32.27
N THR A 643 -4.47 25.02 32.75
CA THR A 643 -4.47 23.76 33.52
C THR A 643 -5.29 23.90 34.80
N GLN A 644 -5.07 24.97 35.59
CA GLN A 644 -5.83 25.23 36.83
C GLN A 644 -7.35 25.39 36.59
N ARG A 645 -7.76 26.06 35.51
CA ARG A 645 -9.19 26.14 35.13
C ARG A 645 -9.70 24.80 34.59
N GLY A 646 -8.86 24.04 33.88
CA GLY A 646 -9.16 22.72 33.33
C GLY A 646 -9.27 21.59 34.34
N GLU A 647 -8.71 21.74 35.55
CA GLU A 647 -8.90 20.83 36.68
C GLU A 647 -10.31 20.95 37.30
N GLN A 648 -10.92 22.14 37.22
CA GLN A 648 -12.25 22.43 37.75
C GLN A 648 -13.39 21.92 36.82
N GLU A 649 -13.03 21.35 35.67
CA GLU A 649 -13.98 20.83 34.68
C GLU A 649 -14.65 19.51 35.11
N PRO A 650 -15.97 19.35 34.84
CA PRO A 650 -16.72 18.17 35.27
C PRO A 650 -16.23 16.88 34.61
N GLY A 651 -16.17 15.81 35.41
CA GLY A 651 -15.77 14.47 34.96
C GLY A 651 -14.28 14.15 35.10
N GLY A 652 -13.57 14.82 36.00
CA GLY A 652 -12.16 14.53 36.32
C GLY A 652 -11.15 15.39 35.56
N GLY A 653 -11.53 16.61 35.19
CA GLY A 653 -10.65 17.57 34.53
C GLY A 653 -10.26 17.25 33.08
N LEU A 654 -9.42 18.13 32.52
CA LEU A 654 -8.90 18.08 31.15
C LEU A 654 -7.40 17.74 31.05
N GLY A 655 -6.78 17.42 32.19
CA GLY A 655 -5.35 17.14 32.33
C GLY A 655 -4.47 18.39 32.16
N VAL A 656 -3.15 18.19 32.18
CA VAL A 656 -2.18 19.27 31.93
C VAL A 656 -2.29 19.76 30.49
N ILE A 657 -2.45 21.07 30.33
CA ILE A 657 -2.54 21.74 29.03
C ILE A 657 -1.13 22.11 28.56
N THR A 658 -0.79 21.81 27.30
CA THR A 658 0.54 22.10 26.77
C THR A 658 0.67 23.53 26.24
N ARG A 659 1.88 24.08 26.31
CA ARG A 659 2.21 25.42 25.77
C ARG A 659 1.78 25.59 24.30
N LYS A 660 1.86 24.53 23.48
CA LYS A 660 1.44 24.57 22.07
C LYS A 660 -0.06 24.71 21.87
N GLU A 661 -0.88 24.05 22.70
CA GLU A 661 -2.34 24.19 22.64
C GLU A 661 -2.77 25.60 22.99
N VAL A 662 -2.15 26.18 24.02
CA VAL A 662 -2.35 27.57 24.41
C VAL A 662 -1.86 28.54 23.34
N GLN A 663 -0.71 28.28 22.70
CA GLN A 663 -0.19 29.09 21.61
C GLN A 663 -1.16 29.13 20.42
N ALA A 664 -1.70 27.98 20.01
CA ALA A 664 -2.69 27.91 18.93
C ALA A 664 -3.94 28.73 19.28
N ALA A 665 -4.49 28.54 20.49
CA ALA A 665 -5.65 29.29 20.95
C ALA A 665 -5.38 30.80 21.09
N TRP A 666 -4.17 31.21 21.52
CA TRP A 666 -3.75 32.62 21.65
C TRP A 666 -3.67 33.33 20.30
N VAL A 667 -3.17 32.65 19.26
CA VAL A 667 -3.17 33.17 17.88
C VAL A 667 -4.59 33.36 17.37
N GLU A 668 -5.45 32.35 17.52
CA GLU A 668 -6.85 32.42 17.09
C GLU A 668 -7.63 33.50 17.85
N SER A 669 -7.31 33.73 19.14
CA SER A 669 -7.89 34.80 19.97
C SER A 669 -7.20 36.16 19.76
N GLN A 670 -6.31 36.25 18.76
CA GLN A 670 -5.59 37.48 18.39
C GLN A 670 -4.89 38.16 19.59
N GLY A 671 -4.41 37.36 20.55
CA GLY A 671 -3.72 37.84 21.75
C GLY A 671 -4.56 37.93 23.03
N ASP A 672 -5.89 37.78 22.98
CA ASP A 672 -6.72 37.84 24.20
C ASP A 672 -6.52 36.62 25.10
N VAL A 673 -6.15 36.84 26.37
CA VAL A 673 -5.75 35.78 27.31
C VAL A 673 -6.95 34.95 27.78
N ASP A 674 -8.06 35.59 28.15
CA ASP A 674 -9.22 34.88 28.68
C ASP A 674 -9.97 34.13 27.57
N GLU A 675 -10.08 34.72 26.38
CA GLU A 675 -10.63 34.06 25.20
C GLU A 675 -9.75 32.87 24.77
N ALA A 676 -8.43 33.02 24.75
CA ALA A 676 -7.49 31.94 24.45
C ALA A 676 -7.57 30.78 25.44
N VAL A 677 -7.60 31.06 26.74
CA VAL A 677 -7.74 30.00 27.76
C VAL A 677 -9.08 29.29 27.61
N ALA A 678 -10.20 30.03 27.44
CA ALA A 678 -11.52 29.42 27.23
C ALA A 678 -11.57 28.56 25.96
N ARG A 679 -11.00 29.03 24.85
CA ARG A 679 -10.93 28.30 23.58
C ARG A 679 -10.05 27.05 23.68
N CYS A 680 -8.89 27.15 24.34
CA CYS A 680 -8.00 26.01 24.56
C CYS A 680 -8.70 24.88 25.32
N LEU A 681 -9.43 25.21 26.39
CA LEU A 681 -10.17 24.23 27.19
C LEU A 681 -11.35 23.62 26.42
N ALA A 682 -12.08 24.42 25.64
CA ALA A 682 -13.13 23.91 24.75
C ALA A 682 -12.57 22.92 23.70
N THR A 683 -11.44 23.26 23.07
CA THR A 683 -10.76 22.41 22.09
C THR A 683 -10.27 21.10 22.73
N ARG A 684 -9.66 21.16 23.92
CA ARG A 684 -9.23 19.97 24.68
C ARG A 684 -10.42 19.06 25.02
N ARG A 685 -11.54 19.65 25.48
CA ARG A 685 -12.78 18.91 25.79
C ARG A 685 -13.33 18.19 24.56
N ASN A 686 -13.37 18.85 23.40
CA ASN A 686 -13.83 18.25 22.15
C ASN A 686 -12.93 17.07 21.71
N LYS A 687 -11.60 17.23 21.77
CA LYS A 687 -10.64 16.16 21.43
C LYS A 687 -10.81 14.90 22.31
N ILE A 688 -11.09 15.08 23.60
CA ILE A 688 -11.38 13.96 24.53
C ILE A 688 -12.72 13.29 24.17
N GLN A 689 -13.75 14.06 23.84
CA GLN A 689 -15.05 13.52 23.40
C GLN A 689 -14.93 12.75 22.07
N GLU A 690 -14.09 13.21 21.15
CA GLU A 690 -13.83 12.56 19.87
C GLU A 690 -13.07 11.23 20.04
N LEU A 691 -12.01 11.19 20.85
CA LEU A 691 -11.32 9.93 21.19
C LEU A 691 -12.25 8.95 21.91
N LYS A 692 -13.14 9.44 22.79
CA LYS A 692 -14.18 8.60 23.39
C LYS A 692 -15.15 8.03 22.35
N ALA A 693 -15.59 8.84 21.37
CA ALA A 693 -16.46 8.39 20.29
C ALA A 693 -15.79 7.34 19.38
N LEU A 694 -14.46 7.36 19.28
CA LEU A 694 -13.65 6.34 18.59
C LEU A 694 -13.41 5.06 19.42
N GLY A 695 -13.96 4.97 20.64
CA GLY A 695 -13.88 3.78 21.51
C GLY A 695 -12.82 3.84 22.62
N PHE A 696 -12.09 4.96 22.76
CA PHE A 696 -11.10 5.13 23.83
C PHE A 696 -11.75 5.74 25.08
N GLU A 697 -12.45 4.92 25.86
CA GLU A 697 -13.21 5.40 27.03
C GLU A 697 -12.35 5.70 28.27
N GLU A 698 -11.16 5.09 28.37
CA GLU A 698 -10.23 5.33 29.50
C GLU A 698 -9.61 6.74 29.42
N ARG A 699 -10.06 7.64 30.30
CA ARG A 699 -9.59 9.04 30.31
C ARG A 699 -8.10 9.19 30.57
N GLY A 700 -7.51 8.39 31.46
CA GLY A 700 -6.09 8.49 31.83
C GLY A 700 -5.14 8.36 30.62
N PRO A 701 -5.15 7.23 29.89
CA PRO A 701 -4.37 7.05 28.67
C PRO A 701 -4.67 8.11 27.59
N VAL A 702 -5.92 8.55 27.45
CA VAL A 702 -6.31 9.61 26.51
C VAL A 702 -5.66 10.96 26.86
N LEU A 703 -5.71 11.36 28.13
CA LEU A 703 -5.10 12.60 28.62
C LEU A 703 -3.58 12.58 28.47
N GLU A 704 -2.95 11.46 28.81
CA GLU A 704 -1.50 11.26 28.67
C GLU A 704 -1.07 11.28 27.19
N ALA A 705 -1.77 10.55 26.32
CA ALA A 705 -1.48 10.54 24.89
C ALA A 705 -1.65 11.94 24.26
N LEU A 706 -2.68 12.69 24.67
CA LEU A 706 -2.86 14.08 24.24
C LEU A 706 -1.78 15.01 24.82
N TYR A 707 -1.31 14.82 26.05
CA TYR A 707 -0.21 15.60 26.64
C TYR A 707 1.12 15.36 25.89
N GLN A 708 1.54 14.10 25.77
CA GLN A 708 2.77 13.70 25.07
C GLN A 708 2.80 14.19 23.60
N ASN A 709 1.64 14.30 22.96
CA ASN A 709 1.51 14.73 21.57
C ASN A 709 1.12 16.20 21.41
N ASN A 710 1.31 17.06 22.43
CA ASN A 710 1.04 18.51 22.35
C ASN A 710 -0.40 18.86 21.94
N GLY A 711 -1.36 18.05 22.37
CA GLY A 711 -2.78 18.16 22.03
C GLY A 711 -3.15 17.68 20.62
N GLU A 712 -2.23 17.14 19.83
CA GLU A 712 -2.54 16.67 18.47
C GLU A 712 -3.34 15.37 18.46
N LEU A 713 -4.62 15.46 18.08
CA LEU A 713 -5.59 14.36 18.11
C LEU A 713 -5.09 13.13 17.34
N TRP A 714 -4.72 13.30 16.07
CA TRP A 714 -4.28 12.22 15.20
C TRP A 714 -2.97 11.56 15.68
N ARG A 715 -2.09 12.33 16.32
CA ARG A 715 -0.85 11.79 16.90
C ARG A 715 -1.12 11.04 18.21
N ALA A 716 -2.03 11.53 19.04
CA ALA A 716 -2.47 10.84 20.26
C ALA A 716 -3.25 9.53 19.97
N LEU A 717 -3.93 9.44 18.82
CA LEU A 717 -4.62 8.23 18.39
C LEU A 717 -3.67 7.04 18.16
N VAL A 718 -2.45 7.28 17.65
CA VAL A 718 -1.48 6.22 17.31
C VAL A 718 -1.03 5.38 18.52
N PRO A 719 -0.56 5.93 19.66
CA PRO A 719 -0.18 5.12 20.82
C PRO A 719 -1.40 4.45 21.47
N LEU A 720 -2.58 5.08 21.43
CA LEU A 720 -3.83 4.48 21.91
C LEU A 720 -4.22 3.24 21.10
N GLN A 721 -4.19 3.34 19.76
CA GLN A 721 -4.43 2.20 18.87
C GLN A 721 -3.37 1.10 19.02
N ARG A 722 -2.09 1.47 19.16
CA ARG A 722 -1.00 0.49 19.37
C ARG A 722 -1.26 -0.38 20.60
N ARG A 723 -1.65 0.22 21.72
CA ARG A 723 -1.96 -0.51 22.96
C ARG A 723 -3.13 -1.49 22.82
N VAL A 724 -4.11 -1.19 21.95
CA VAL A 724 -5.24 -2.10 21.64
C VAL A 724 -4.80 -3.24 20.71
N LEU A 725 -3.87 -2.98 19.78
CA LEU A 725 -3.37 -3.96 18.82
C LEU A 725 -2.23 -4.84 19.36
N GLU A 726 -1.61 -4.46 20.48
CA GLU A 726 -0.48 -5.16 21.11
C GLU A 726 -0.71 -6.68 21.29
N PRO A 727 -1.88 -7.17 21.77
CA PRO A 727 -2.11 -8.62 21.91
C PRO A 727 -2.17 -9.34 20.55
N PHE A 728 -2.70 -8.68 19.52
CA PHE A 728 -2.75 -9.23 18.16
C PHE A 728 -1.37 -9.22 17.49
N HIS A 729 -0.55 -8.19 17.77
CA HIS A 729 0.84 -8.15 17.30
C HIS A 729 1.65 -9.29 17.92
N GLN A 730 1.50 -9.56 19.22
CA GLN A 730 2.17 -10.67 19.90
C GLN A 730 1.75 -12.03 19.31
N GLN A 731 0.46 -12.26 19.10
CA GLN A 731 -0.07 -13.48 18.46
C GLN A 731 0.44 -13.70 17.03
N LEU A 732 0.81 -12.65 16.29
CA LEU A 732 1.35 -12.78 14.93
C LEU A 732 2.73 -13.47 14.90
N TRP A 733 3.46 -13.48 16.03
CA TRP A 733 4.80 -14.06 16.16
C TRP A 733 4.83 -15.35 16.98
N GLU A 734 3.67 -15.91 17.36
CA GLU A 734 3.58 -17.21 18.03
C GLU A 734 3.68 -18.35 16.99
N GLU A 735 4.71 -19.20 17.10
CA GLU A 735 5.02 -20.26 16.10
C GLU A 735 3.95 -21.36 15.95
N LYS A 736 3.01 -21.46 16.90
CA LYS A 736 1.98 -22.51 16.91
C LYS A 736 0.60 -21.90 16.78
N GLU A 737 -0.06 -22.19 15.66
CA GLU A 737 -1.50 -21.95 15.56
C GLU A 737 -2.23 -22.64 16.73
N PRO A 738 -3.06 -21.91 17.51
CA PRO A 738 -3.82 -22.51 18.59
C PRO A 738 -4.79 -23.57 18.05
N PRO A 739 -5.16 -24.62 18.80
CA PRO A 739 -6.13 -25.60 18.32
C PRO A 739 -7.45 -24.96 17.88
N ILE A 740 -8.17 -25.60 16.96
CA ILE A 740 -9.48 -25.13 16.50
C ILE A 740 -10.51 -25.47 17.59
N ASP A 741 -10.89 -24.47 18.38
CA ASP A 741 -12.01 -24.58 19.32
C ASP A 741 -13.35 -24.44 18.59
N VAL A 742 -14.04 -25.58 18.44
CA VAL A 742 -15.39 -25.64 17.83
C VAL A 742 -16.50 -25.06 18.71
N HIS A 743 -16.22 -24.78 19.99
CA HIS A 743 -17.15 -24.17 20.95
C HIS A 743 -16.94 -22.66 21.14
N CYS A 744 -16.05 -22.05 20.35
CA CYS A 744 -15.74 -20.63 20.40
C CYS A 744 -17.01 -19.74 20.31
N PRO A 745 -17.20 -18.76 21.21
CA PRO A 745 -18.41 -17.93 21.23
C PRO A 745 -18.55 -17.01 20.01
N ASP A 746 -17.44 -16.56 19.39
CA ASP A 746 -17.48 -15.90 18.08
C ASP A 746 -17.46 -16.95 16.95
N ARG A 747 -18.66 -17.48 16.67
CA ARG A 747 -18.89 -18.40 15.55
C ARG A 747 -18.45 -17.81 14.20
N GLN A 748 -18.46 -16.47 14.01
CA GLN A 748 -17.99 -15.87 12.75
C GLN A 748 -16.46 -15.85 12.66
N ALA A 749 -15.74 -15.68 13.77
CA ALA A 749 -14.28 -15.83 13.80
C ALA A 749 -13.87 -17.28 13.52
N LEU A 750 -14.54 -18.25 14.16
CA LEU A 750 -14.33 -19.68 13.89
C LEU A 750 -14.54 -20.02 12.41
N LEU A 751 -15.64 -19.59 11.80
CA LEU A 751 -15.93 -19.88 10.39
C LEU A 751 -14.95 -19.20 9.43
N ARG A 752 -14.53 -17.96 9.71
CA ARG A 752 -13.45 -17.28 8.96
C ARG A 752 -12.14 -18.05 9.05
N ARG A 753 -11.79 -18.53 10.26
CA ARG A 753 -10.58 -19.32 10.50
C ARG A 753 -10.61 -20.64 9.71
N LEU A 754 -11.71 -21.39 9.80
CA LEU A 754 -11.89 -22.66 9.08
C LEU A 754 -11.82 -22.49 7.54
N LEU A 755 -12.38 -21.40 7.00
CA LEU A 755 -12.27 -21.09 5.57
C LEU A 755 -10.81 -20.90 5.14
N ALA A 756 -10.04 -20.13 5.91
CA ALA A 756 -8.65 -19.82 5.61
C ALA A 756 -7.73 -21.03 5.81
N SER A 757 -7.76 -21.69 6.97
CA SER A 757 -6.81 -22.75 7.31
C SER A 757 -7.09 -24.08 6.61
N LEU A 758 -8.36 -24.41 6.33
CA LEU A 758 -8.74 -25.71 5.75
C LEU A 758 -9.07 -25.64 4.25
N SER A 759 -8.97 -24.44 3.64
CA SER A 759 -9.28 -24.18 2.23
C SER A 759 -10.66 -24.71 1.83
N LEU A 760 -11.70 -24.33 2.57
CA LEU A 760 -13.07 -24.81 2.34
C LEU A 760 -13.77 -24.00 1.22
N PRO A 761 -14.51 -24.65 0.29
CA PRO A 761 -15.03 -23.96 -0.91
C PRO A 761 -16.02 -22.82 -0.67
N SER A 762 -16.74 -22.81 0.46
CA SER A 762 -17.69 -21.73 0.78
C SER A 762 -18.04 -21.69 2.26
N TRP A 763 -18.60 -20.56 2.71
CA TRP A 763 -19.07 -20.36 4.08
C TRP A 763 -20.04 -21.46 4.55
N GLY A 764 -20.95 -21.91 3.69
CA GLY A 764 -21.87 -23.01 4.00
C GLY A 764 -21.17 -24.36 4.19
N ARG A 765 -20.03 -24.59 3.53
CA ARG A 765 -19.18 -25.77 3.78
C ARG A 765 -18.50 -25.66 5.16
N ALA A 766 -18.02 -24.48 5.55
CA ALA A 766 -17.47 -24.25 6.89
C ALA A 766 -18.53 -24.45 8.00
N GLU A 767 -19.76 -23.97 7.81
CA GLU A 767 -20.86 -24.25 8.74
C GLU A 767 -21.21 -25.74 8.82
N LEU A 768 -21.10 -26.47 7.71
CA LEU A 768 -21.34 -27.92 7.67
C LEU A 768 -20.23 -28.71 8.39
N VAL A 769 -18.96 -28.29 8.28
CA VAL A 769 -17.85 -28.84 9.09
C VAL A 769 -18.12 -28.63 10.59
N VAL A 770 -18.47 -27.40 11.01
CA VAL A 770 -18.79 -27.11 12.43
C VAL A 770 -19.98 -27.95 12.91
N SER A 771 -21.05 -28.07 12.12
CA SER A 771 -22.21 -28.89 12.48
C SER A 771 -21.84 -30.35 12.68
N LEU A 772 -21.07 -30.94 11.76
CA LEU A 772 -20.68 -32.36 11.85
C LEU A 772 -19.67 -32.62 12.98
N MET A 773 -18.78 -31.66 13.26
CA MET A 773 -17.88 -31.70 14.42
C MET A 773 -18.62 -31.66 15.77
N LEU A 774 -19.78 -30.98 15.84
CA LEU A 774 -20.63 -30.94 17.04
C LEU A 774 -21.57 -32.15 17.18
N GLU A 775 -21.68 -33.00 16.15
CA GLU A 775 -22.60 -34.15 16.07
C GLU A 775 -21.93 -35.51 16.25
N GLN A 776 -20.68 -35.52 16.72
CA GLN A 776 -19.83 -36.72 16.79
C GLN A 776 -20.56 -37.93 17.40
N PRO A 777 -20.48 -39.13 16.78
CA PRO A 777 -21.01 -40.35 17.38
C PRO A 777 -20.25 -40.71 18.67
N ALA A 778 -20.93 -41.42 19.59
CA ALA A 778 -20.40 -41.72 20.92
C ALA A 778 -19.21 -42.72 20.91
N ASP A 779 -19.16 -43.60 19.92
CA ASP A 779 -18.09 -44.57 19.71
C ASP A 779 -17.32 -44.21 18.42
N GLY A 780 -16.03 -43.89 18.53
CA GLY A 780 -15.16 -43.62 17.38
C GLY A 780 -15.52 -42.33 16.61
N GLY A 781 -15.20 -41.18 17.19
CA GLY A 781 -15.42 -39.88 16.57
C GLY A 781 -14.69 -39.68 15.23
N TRP A 782 -15.29 -38.91 14.31
CA TRP A 782 -14.67 -38.56 13.03
C TRP A 782 -13.58 -37.49 13.23
N GLU A 783 -12.43 -37.67 12.57
CA GLU A 783 -11.36 -36.66 12.58
C GLU A 783 -11.72 -35.44 11.72
N LEU A 784 -11.21 -34.26 12.10
CA LEU A 784 -11.45 -33.01 11.35
C LEU A 784 -11.03 -33.14 9.87
N ALA A 785 -9.94 -33.84 9.58
CA ALA A 785 -9.47 -34.07 8.21
C ALA A 785 -10.48 -34.87 7.38
N ASP A 786 -11.04 -35.95 7.94
CA ASP A 786 -12.04 -36.78 7.25
C ASP A 786 -13.32 -36.00 6.95
N ILE A 787 -13.81 -35.20 7.93
CA ILE A 787 -14.96 -34.33 7.73
C ILE A 787 -14.67 -33.27 6.66
N VAL A 788 -13.50 -32.63 6.69
CA VAL A 788 -13.11 -31.63 5.69
C VAL A 788 -13.07 -32.22 4.28
N GLU A 789 -12.53 -33.42 4.11
CA GLU A 789 -12.43 -34.09 2.81
C GLU A 789 -13.83 -34.45 2.26
N ALA A 790 -14.68 -35.06 3.10
CA ALA A 790 -16.05 -35.39 2.71
C ALA A 790 -16.90 -34.13 2.44
N VAL A 791 -16.72 -33.07 3.24
CA VAL A 791 -17.39 -31.77 3.05
C VAL A 791 -16.80 -30.98 1.88
N LYS A 792 -15.58 -31.25 1.41
CA LYS A 792 -15.10 -30.74 0.10
C LYS A 792 -15.82 -31.48 -1.03
N ALA A 793 -15.87 -32.80 -0.98
CA ALA A 793 -16.47 -33.65 -2.01
C ALA A 793 -17.98 -33.38 -2.25
N SER A 794 -18.78 -33.10 -1.21
CA SER A 794 -20.23 -32.91 -1.37
C SER A 794 -20.83 -31.89 -0.40
N PRO A 795 -21.87 -31.11 -0.80
CA PRO A 795 -22.65 -30.29 0.11
C PRO A 795 -23.79 -31.07 0.80
N SER A 796 -24.10 -32.30 0.34
CA SER A 796 -25.19 -33.11 0.87
C SER A 796 -24.77 -33.82 2.15
N ARG A 797 -25.36 -33.39 3.27
CA ARG A 797 -25.11 -33.93 4.61
C ARG A 797 -25.31 -35.45 4.71
N ASP A 798 -26.35 -36.00 4.09
CA ASP A 798 -26.63 -37.44 4.11
C ASP A 798 -25.69 -38.23 3.20
N PHE A 799 -25.10 -37.59 2.19
CA PHE A 799 -24.02 -38.17 1.39
C PHE A 799 -22.69 -38.14 2.17
N ILE A 800 -22.39 -37.03 2.86
CA ILE A 800 -21.22 -36.90 3.73
C ILE A 800 -21.23 -37.95 4.84
N LYS A 801 -22.36 -38.14 5.54
CA LYS A 801 -22.45 -39.17 6.59
C LYS A 801 -22.24 -40.60 6.05
N ARG A 802 -22.63 -40.88 4.80
CA ARG A 802 -22.31 -42.14 4.11
C ARG A 802 -20.84 -42.25 3.68
N LEU A 803 -20.20 -41.15 3.26
CA LEU A 803 -18.76 -41.13 3.01
C LEU A 803 -17.94 -41.36 4.29
N LEU A 804 -18.38 -40.82 5.43
CA LEU A 804 -17.69 -40.96 6.71
C LEU A 804 -17.89 -42.34 7.37
N ASN A 805 -19.02 -43.01 7.06
CA ASN A 805 -19.35 -44.35 7.55
C ASN A 805 -19.47 -45.33 6.37
N TRP A 806 -18.37 -45.54 5.64
CA TRP A 806 -18.33 -46.48 4.52
C TRP A 806 -17.95 -47.88 5.02
N GLU A 807 -18.67 -48.93 4.63
CA GLU A 807 -18.44 -50.28 5.15
C GLU A 807 -17.32 -51.02 4.40
N CYS A 808 -16.48 -51.74 5.14
CA CYS A 808 -15.47 -52.65 4.59
C CYS A 808 -16.13 -53.91 4.00
N ALA A 809 -15.81 -54.25 2.75
CA ALA A 809 -16.36 -55.42 2.05
C ALA A 809 -15.96 -56.79 2.65
N VAL A 810 -15.02 -56.83 3.61
CA VAL A 810 -14.51 -58.06 4.24
C VAL A 810 -14.99 -58.23 5.68
N CYS A 811 -14.95 -57.15 6.49
CA CYS A 811 -15.26 -57.22 7.93
C CYS A 811 -16.44 -56.33 8.36
N SER A 812 -17.09 -55.63 7.43
CA SER A 812 -18.19 -54.68 7.66
C SER A 812 -17.90 -53.53 8.64
N LEU A 813 -16.64 -53.31 9.04
CA LEU A 813 -16.24 -52.15 9.83
C LEU A 813 -16.47 -50.87 9.00
N ALA A 814 -17.19 -49.91 9.59
CA ALA A 814 -17.41 -48.60 8.98
C ALA A 814 -16.23 -47.67 9.24
N LEU A 815 -15.63 -47.13 8.17
CA LEU A 815 -14.57 -46.11 8.22
C LEU A 815 -14.80 -45.03 7.15
N PRO A 816 -14.19 -43.85 7.28
CA PRO A 816 -14.21 -42.84 6.24
C PRO A 816 -13.67 -43.35 4.89
N ARG A 817 -14.37 -43.02 3.80
CA ARG A 817 -14.11 -43.50 2.43
C ARG A 817 -12.74 -43.08 1.87
N ASN A 818 -12.12 -42.04 2.43
CA ASN A 818 -10.74 -41.62 2.16
C ASN A 818 -9.69 -42.50 2.86
N LYS A 819 -10.07 -43.26 3.90
CA LYS A 819 -9.22 -44.23 4.61
C LYS A 819 -9.38 -45.67 4.10
N MET A 820 -10.35 -45.93 3.21
CA MET A 820 -10.55 -47.24 2.56
C MET A 820 -9.59 -47.46 1.38
N GLN A 821 -9.20 -48.71 1.17
CA GLN A 821 -8.32 -49.14 0.06
C GLN A 821 -9.11 -49.95 -0.97
N SER A 822 -8.69 -49.89 -2.24
CA SER A 822 -9.26 -50.66 -3.36
C SER A 822 -8.18 -50.96 -4.39
N LEU A 823 -8.21 -52.16 -4.98
CA LEU A 823 -7.36 -52.49 -6.14
C LEU A 823 -7.86 -51.75 -7.37
N THR A 824 -6.97 -51.40 -8.31
CA THR A 824 -7.38 -50.73 -9.56
C THR A 824 -8.27 -51.58 -10.47
N SER A 825 -8.32 -52.89 -10.23
CA SER A 825 -9.11 -53.83 -11.02
C SER A 825 -10.53 -54.08 -10.47
N CYS A 826 -10.92 -53.47 -9.34
CA CYS A 826 -12.25 -53.67 -8.75
C CYS A 826 -12.74 -52.47 -7.93
N GLU A 827 -14.05 -52.29 -7.80
CA GLU A 827 -14.64 -51.22 -6.99
C GLU A 827 -14.76 -51.57 -5.49
N CYS A 828 -14.27 -52.74 -5.07
CA CYS A 828 -14.37 -53.21 -3.68
C CYS A 828 -13.54 -52.35 -2.73
N THR A 829 -14.20 -51.77 -1.72
CA THR A 829 -13.57 -50.98 -0.65
C THR A 829 -13.30 -51.83 0.58
N ILE A 830 -12.04 -51.89 1.00
CA ILE A 830 -11.53 -52.75 2.08
C ILE A 830 -10.82 -51.85 3.10
N CYS A 831 -10.97 -52.11 4.39
CA CYS A 831 -10.24 -51.36 5.42
C CYS A 831 -8.73 -51.68 5.39
N PRO A 832 -7.86 -50.76 5.83
CA PRO A 832 -6.41 -50.97 5.80
C PRO A 832 -5.95 -52.26 6.50
N GLU A 833 -6.60 -52.63 7.61
CA GLU A 833 -6.30 -53.86 8.35
C GLU A 833 -6.58 -55.13 7.54
N CYS A 834 -7.75 -55.23 6.90
CA CYS A 834 -8.10 -56.39 6.07
C CYS A 834 -7.26 -56.47 4.80
N PHE A 835 -6.90 -55.33 4.21
CA PHE A 835 -6.02 -55.28 3.04
C PHE A 835 -4.60 -55.74 3.42
N ALA A 836 -4.01 -55.17 4.49
CA ALA A 836 -2.69 -55.55 5.00
C ALA A 836 -2.63 -57.05 5.36
N LEU A 837 -3.63 -57.55 6.09
CA LEU A 837 -3.68 -58.94 6.52
C LEU A 837 -3.76 -59.91 5.32
N HIS A 838 -4.66 -59.63 4.37
CA HIS A 838 -4.83 -60.46 3.18
C HIS A 838 -3.56 -60.55 2.34
N PHE A 839 -2.95 -59.41 2.01
CA PHE A 839 -1.73 -59.42 1.20
C PHE A 839 -0.51 -59.96 1.97
N THR A 840 -0.45 -59.79 3.29
CA THR A 840 0.59 -60.43 4.11
C THR A 840 0.52 -61.95 4.03
N ILE A 841 -0.68 -62.52 4.13
CA ILE A 841 -0.90 -63.97 4.02
C ILE A 841 -0.65 -64.42 2.57
N ALA A 842 -1.22 -63.74 1.57
CA ALA A 842 -1.10 -64.12 0.17
C ALA A 842 0.35 -64.09 -0.34
N VAL A 843 1.13 -63.06 0.02
CA VAL A 843 2.56 -62.97 -0.32
C VAL A 843 3.37 -64.09 0.35
N LYS A 844 3.04 -64.50 1.58
CA LYS A 844 3.76 -65.58 2.28
C LYS A 844 3.39 -66.97 1.75
N GLU A 845 2.10 -67.24 1.56
CA GLU A 845 1.59 -68.61 1.39
C GLU A 845 1.19 -68.98 -0.05
N LYS A 846 0.93 -68.01 -0.94
CA LYS A 846 0.39 -68.25 -2.29
C LYS A 846 1.36 -67.92 -3.43
N HIS A 847 0.97 -68.23 -4.67
CA HIS A 847 1.72 -67.81 -5.86
C HIS A 847 1.48 -66.32 -6.15
N ILE A 848 2.37 -65.68 -6.91
CA ILE A 848 2.27 -64.24 -7.18
C ILE A 848 1.03 -63.87 -8.01
N THR A 849 0.51 -64.81 -8.81
CA THR A 849 -0.76 -64.68 -9.56
C THR A 849 -2.01 -64.68 -8.65
N ASP A 850 -1.90 -65.18 -7.42
CA ASP A 850 -3.02 -65.30 -6.49
C ASP A 850 -3.19 -64.05 -5.61
N LEU A 851 -2.45 -62.98 -5.91
CA LEU A 851 -2.51 -61.67 -5.26
C LEU A 851 -3.72 -60.86 -5.76
N VAL A 852 -4.91 -61.42 -5.57
CA VAL A 852 -6.22 -60.89 -6.03
C VAL A 852 -7.02 -60.25 -4.88
N CYS A 853 -8.15 -59.60 -5.20
CA CYS A 853 -9.05 -58.98 -4.24
C CYS A 853 -9.63 -59.98 -3.21
N PRO A 854 -9.58 -59.73 -1.89
CA PRO A 854 -10.21 -60.62 -0.90
C PRO A 854 -11.75 -60.66 -0.97
N ALA A 855 -12.38 -59.66 -1.58
CA ALA A 855 -13.85 -59.56 -1.65
C ALA A 855 -14.45 -60.18 -2.93
N CYS A 856 -13.81 -59.99 -4.09
CA CYS A 856 -14.33 -60.46 -5.39
C CYS A 856 -13.39 -61.41 -6.16
N SER A 857 -12.17 -61.66 -5.68
CA SER A 857 -11.14 -62.49 -6.35
C SER A 857 -10.64 -61.99 -7.72
N GLU A 858 -11.00 -60.78 -8.14
CA GLU A 858 -10.43 -60.10 -9.32
C GLU A 858 -9.00 -59.59 -9.04
N PRO A 859 -8.10 -59.50 -10.05
CA PRO A 859 -8.37 -59.69 -11.49
C PRO A 859 -8.02 -61.06 -12.07
N GLU A 860 -8.86 -61.59 -12.95
CA GLU A 860 -8.54 -62.77 -13.79
C GLU A 860 -7.70 -62.40 -15.03
N ILE A 861 -6.43 -62.04 -14.84
CA ILE A 861 -5.55 -61.59 -15.94
C ILE A 861 -4.90 -62.76 -16.68
N SER A 862 -5.27 -62.95 -17.94
CA SER A 862 -4.63 -63.90 -18.87
C SER A 862 -3.57 -63.27 -19.78
N ASP A 863 -3.58 -61.95 -20.02
CA ASP A 863 -2.57 -61.27 -20.84
C ASP A 863 -1.34 -60.87 -20.02
N GLU A 864 -0.16 -61.26 -20.49
CA GLU A 864 1.11 -61.02 -19.80
C GLU A 864 1.46 -59.53 -19.67
N LYS A 865 0.93 -58.68 -20.57
CA LYS A 865 1.17 -57.23 -20.56
C LYS A 865 0.30 -56.50 -19.53
N GLU A 866 -0.95 -56.91 -19.39
CA GLU A 866 -1.86 -56.42 -18.35
C GLU A 866 -1.37 -56.84 -16.95
N LEU A 867 -0.82 -58.05 -16.82
CA LEU A 867 -0.28 -58.59 -15.57
C LEU A 867 0.89 -57.77 -15.02
N LEU A 868 1.78 -57.29 -15.90
CA LEU A 868 2.87 -56.37 -15.53
C LEU A 868 2.32 -55.01 -15.05
N SER A 869 1.31 -54.47 -15.75
CA SER A 869 0.66 -53.20 -15.38
C SER A 869 -0.12 -53.29 -14.06
N TYR A 870 -0.63 -54.49 -13.73
CA TYR A 870 -1.25 -54.77 -12.45
C TYR A 870 -0.22 -54.74 -11.32
N PHE A 871 0.89 -55.50 -11.45
CA PHE A 871 1.91 -55.54 -10.40
C PHE A 871 2.62 -54.20 -10.18
N SER A 872 2.85 -53.39 -11.22
CA SER A 872 3.42 -52.04 -11.05
C SER A 872 2.51 -51.11 -10.23
N THR A 873 1.20 -51.35 -10.26
CA THR A 873 0.21 -50.56 -9.51
C THR A 873 0.01 -51.12 -8.10
N LEU A 874 0.02 -52.45 -7.96
CA LEU A 874 -0.06 -53.14 -6.67
C LEU A 874 1.17 -52.85 -5.79
N ASP A 875 2.38 -52.79 -6.37
CA ASP A 875 3.62 -52.47 -5.65
C ASP A 875 3.52 -51.18 -4.82
N VAL A 876 2.98 -50.11 -5.44
CA VAL A 876 2.79 -48.81 -4.78
C VAL A 876 1.84 -48.91 -3.58
N GLN A 877 0.79 -49.74 -3.68
CA GLN A 877 -0.18 -49.95 -2.59
C GLN A 877 0.41 -50.83 -1.47
N LEU A 878 1.18 -51.86 -1.82
CA LEU A 878 1.80 -52.78 -0.86
C LEU A 878 2.94 -52.15 -0.06
N ARG A 879 3.71 -51.23 -0.68
CA ARG A 879 4.86 -50.57 -0.06
C ARG A 879 4.55 -49.79 1.21
N SER A 880 3.33 -49.25 1.35
CA SER A 880 2.87 -48.52 2.53
C SER A 880 2.07 -49.38 3.52
N CYS A 881 1.79 -50.64 3.16
CA CYS A 881 0.80 -51.49 3.83
C CYS A 881 1.40 -52.77 4.42
N LEU A 882 2.45 -53.33 3.80
CA LEU A 882 3.18 -54.50 4.29
C LEU A 882 4.37 -54.10 5.16
N ASP A 883 4.73 -54.98 6.10
CA ASP A 883 6.02 -54.90 6.78
C ASP A 883 7.18 -55.16 5.82
N ARG A 884 8.38 -54.70 6.20
CA ARG A 884 9.57 -54.74 5.34
C ARG A 884 9.97 -56.15 4.89
N GLU A 885 9.88 -57.15 5.77
CA GLU A 885 10.27 -58.53 5.44
C GLU A 885 9.27 -59.15 4.44
N THR A 886 7.99 -58.88 4.63
CA THR A 886 6.93 -59.32 3.71
C THR A 886 7.00 -58.60 2.35
N TYR A 887 7.30 -57.30 2.33
CA TYR A 887 7.48 -56.53 1.10
C TYR A 887 8.73 -56.98 0.31
N ASP A 888 9.85 -57.24 0.99
CA ASP A 888 11.06 -57.77 0.36
C ASP A 888 10.80 -59.19 -0.23
N LEU A 889 9.94 -59.99 0.41
CA LEU A 889 9.50 -61.29 -0.12
C LEU A 889 8.61 -61.14 -1.38
N PHE A 890 7.71 -60.15 -1.42
CA PHE A 890 6.93 -59.82 -2.62
C PHE A 890 7.83 -59.44 -3.80
N HIS A 891 8.77 -58.51 -3.59
CA HIS A 891 9.76 -58.11 -4.60
C HIS A 891 10.60 -59.28 -5.10
N LYS A 892 11.03 -60.15 -4.18
CA LYS A 892 11.76 -61.36 -4.54
C LYS A 892 10.92 -62.30 -5.42
N LYS A 893 9.65 -62.55 -5.06
CA LYS A 893 8.73 -63.37 -5.88
C LYS A 893 8.50 -62.76 -7.27
N LEU A 894 8.39 -61.43 -7.37
CA LEU A 894 8.22 -60.73 -8.64
C LEU A 894 9.48 -60.85 -9.52
N THR A 895 10.66 -60.66 -8.92
CA THR A 895 11.95 -60.82 -9.60
C THR A 895 12.17 -62.27 -10.06
N GLU A 896 11.84 -63.27 -9.23
CA GLU A 896 11.91 -64.69 -9.61
C GLU A 896 10.95 -65.02 -10.76
N HIS A 897 9.75 -64.45 -10.77
CA HIS A 897 8.78 -64.60 -11.86
C HIS A 897 9.27 -63.99 -13.19
N GLU A 898 9.90 -62.81 -13.15
CA GLU A 898 10.53 -62.21 -14.34
C GLU A 898 11.74 -63.02 -14.83
N LEU A 899 12.60 -63.49 -13.92
CA LEU A 899 13.76 -64.32 -14.26
C LEU A 899 13.36 -65.67 -14.87
N MET A 900 12.28 -66.30 -14.39
CA MET A 900 11.74 -67.53 -14.99
C MET A 900 11.21 -67.33 -16.42
N ARG A 901 10.97 -66.09 -16.86
CA ARG A 901 10.54 -65.77 -18.23
C ARG A 901 11.69 -65.50 -19.20
N ASP A 902 12.94 -65.30 -18.76
CA ASP A 902 14.08 -65.18 -19.67
C ASP A 902 14.53 -66.58 -20.17
N PRO A 903 14.41 -66.90 -21.47
CA PRO A 903 14.83 -68.20 -22.01
C PRO A 903 16.35 -68.46 -21.95
N LYS A 904 17.16 -67.47 -21.52
CA LYS A 904 18.59 -67.63 -21.24
C LYS A 904 18.88 -67.96 -19.77
N PHE A 905 17.91 -67.79 -18.87
CA PHE A 905 18.06 -68.06 -17.44
C PHE A 905 18.01 -69.57 -17.18
N GLN A 906 18.92 -70.07 -16.34
CA GLN A 906 19.00 -71.49 -15.98
C GLN A 906 19.15 -71.64 -14.46
N TRP A 907 18.23 -72.38 -13.84
CA TRP A 907 18.21 -72.55 -12.39
C TRP A 907 19.30 -73.53 -11.93
N CYS A 908 20.21 -73.08 -11.05
CA CYS A 908 21.23 -73.93 -10.46
C CYS A 908 20.73 -74.57 -9.16
N THR A 909 20.52 -75.88 -9.15
CA THR A 909 19.98 -76.64 -8.01
C THR A 909 20.88 -76.70 -6.77
N HIS A 910 22.07 -76.11 -6.81
CA HIS A 910 23.03 -76.08 -5.70
C HIS A 910 22.93 -74.82 -4.81
N VAL A 911 22.11 -73.82 -5.15
CA VAL A 911 22.00 -72.55 -4.41
C VAL A 911 20.67 -72.47 -3.66
N SER A 912 20.60 -73.11 -2.50
CA SER A 912 19.43 -73.03 -1.60
C SER A 912 19.78 -72.63 -0.16
N LYS A 913 20.99 -72.13 0.11
CA LYS A 913 21.43 -71.81 1.49
C LYS A 913 22.23 -70.52 1.74
N LEU A 914 22.59 -69.72 0.72
CA LEU A 914 23.25 -68.42 0.93
C LEU A 914 22.77 -67.38 -0.10
N LEU A 915 22.83 -66.12 0.32
CA LEU A 915 22.26 -64.94 -0.34
C LEU A 915 22.82 -64.69 -1.76
N GLY A 916 21.96 -64.14 -2.64
CA GLY A 916 22.34 -63.49 -3.90
C GLY A 916 22.32 -64.39 -5.13
N ALA A 917 21.37 -64.16 -6.03
CA ALA A 917 21.39 -64.75 -7.37
C ALA A 917 22.50 -64.09 -8.21
N ALA A 918 23.47 -64.88 -8.68
CA ALA A 918 24.59 -64.37 -9.48
C ALA A 918 24.27 -64.44 -10.99
N PHE A 919 24.43 -63.34 -11.70
CA PHE A 919 24.22 -63.25 -13.14
C PHE A 919 25.41 -63.83 -13.91
N LEU A 920 25.19 -64.75 -14.85
CA LEU A 920 26.23 -65.28 -15.75
C LEU A 920 25.92 -64.96 -17.21
N PRO A 921 26.65 -64.03 -17.85
CA PRO A 921 26.45 -63.71 -19.27
C PRO A 921 26.98 -64.83 -20.16
N GLY A 922 26.10 -65.42 -20.98
CA GLY A 922 26.42 -66.52 -21.90
C GLY A 922 27.30 -66.10 -23.07
N GLY A 923 28.62 -66.10 -22.87
CA GLY A 923 29.62 -66.04 -23.95
C GLY A 923 29.73 -67.38 -24.69
N LYS A 924 29.68 -67.37 -26.03
CA LYS A 924 29.75 -68.59 -26.84
C LYS A 924 31.12 -69.28 -26.73
N GLY A 925 31.11 -70.52 -26.23
CA GLY A 925 32.17 -71.51 -26.49
C GLY A 925 33.09 -71.86 -25.32
N ALA A 926 32.65 -72.78 -24.44
CA ALA A 926 33.52 -73.70 -23.68
C ALA A 926 32.72 -74.88 -23.09
N GLN A 927 33.41 -75.97 -22.79
CA GLN A 927 32.90 -77.21 -22.18
C GLN A 927 32.23 -77.02 -20.80
N PRO A 928 31.38 -77.97 -20.35
CA PRO A 928 30.65 -77.87 -19.09
C PRO A 928 31.60 -77.83 -17.88
N ARG A 929 31.73 -76.67 -17.24
CA ARG A 929 32.48 -76.53 -15.99
C ARG A 929 31.61 -76.95 -14.81
N LYS A 930 32.07 -77.98 -14.09
CA LYS A 930 31.47 -78.44 -12.83
C LYS A 930 31.53 -77.30 -11.79
N CYS A 931 30.50 -77.22 -10.94
CA CYS A 931 30.51 -76.39 -9.74
C CYS A 931 31.63 -76.86 -8.78
N SER A 932 32.76 -76.16 -8.77
CA SER A 932 33.84 -76.36 -7.81
C SER A 932 33.55 -75.54 -6.55
N GLY A 933 33.15 -76.21 -5.47
CA GLY A 933 32.92 -75.55 -4.19
C GLY A 933 34.22 -75.08 -3.54
N SER A 934 34.23 -73.83 -3.07
CA SER A 934 35.03 -73.30 -1.96
C SER A 934 34.72 -71.82 -1.77
N CYS A 935 33.85 -71.49 -0.82
CA CYS A 935 33.86 -70.21 -0.13
C CYS A 935 33.78 -70.49 1.38
N ALA A 936 34.64 -69.82 2.14
CA ALA A 936 34.57 -69.72 3.59
C ALA A 936 33.71 -68.51 3.98
#